data_AF-A0A4Q6ALL0-F1
#
_entry.id   AF-A0A4Q6ALL0-F1
#
_cell.length_a   1.000
_cell.length_b   1.000
_cell.length_c   1.000
_cell.angle_alpha   90.00
_cell.angle_beta   90.00
_cell.angle_gamma   90.00
#
_symmetry.space_group_name_H-M   'P 1'
#
loop_
_entity.id
_entity.type
_entity.pdbx_description
1 polymer ?
#
loop_
_entity_poly.entity_id
_entity_poly.type
_entity_poly.pdbx_seq_one_letter_code
_entity_poly.pdbx_strand_id
1 'polypeptide(L)'
;MRISAGVNSNKETVDVRKIGFKTFEIRNNLFYLNGSPYYLRALSQWPVSRIDDAEGNAAPDVWNDEQFVKKFFEKIKSLNINAGRVGDHELWVRYADEMGILNITGSYSGAGAKDDSVFDSNRRNFTPKILQLRNHVSTAIYTLSNEIQWTANPNFLTLSKENYEFAKTLDPTRPMIANAGFGKGKVGDIEDLHDYTGWYGGTVLDMDKYEMQDFFKKEGGSGQPVTFTECVGTYTAEQNGRFHLLVNKGLSNALRHIGRGGQRPDDPLWYQRLITKEMMEGMRRGRGIDSRVCGSFPYSDYWVWDVPGKTFTAKPAAEVLKQAYSPVLLSFKSWNRHAFAGSAISGELYIINDDVLLGTLSGATATVQLVQNGKVLDSLIVAIPDVTYYNTVKIPLKVSVPANIATGEAKIVMKLNHAKARCVPNDMDVFIAAKDVVSTNAKQNIILHDPAGATAKVLKSMGAPFGSFQQSKIGTGNSLIIGARELSSLSNDQISKIKAFAQSGGRVLVLEQNTDQLSKSPLLPRGLKAKSYKSLFVNTERPGLLDNGLANRDFFLWNHVENSSNFPVTSVFNIGADALQEITILANCGQALVSPVVVECFMGKGSILFSQLEVVERAADDPIAAKVLVNLIDYLQTGNHLFGRKVTGDITFADLESEAGLFAASLKQGMVINSHNYGRVSWRKNTWPDGRRITGEQRIINSLGYTGQIKQSDTASGFFYLSPPAKAGSFYLQVKNPVDKQLWFSILINDKIIGKIVNVSPNTIQQYGPWPVPQDA
;
A
#
# COMPACT_ATOMS: atom_id res chain seq x y z
N MET A 1 26.87 35.66 -8.09
CA MET A 1 27.82 36.55 -8.80
C MET A 1 27.62 36.39 -10.31
N ARG A 2 28.01 37.35 -11.16
CA ARG A 2 28.09 37.16 -12.62
C ARG A 2 29.56 37.07 -13.03
N ILE A 3 29.91 36.12 -13.89
CA ILE A 3 31.21 36.07 -14.55
C ILE A 3 30.98 36.24 -16.05
N SER A 4 31.80 37.08 -16.67
CA SER A 4 31.86 37.26 -18.12
C SER A 4 33.26 36.87 -18.59
N ALA A 5 33.34 36.12 -19.68
CA ALA A 5 34.61 35.74 -20.30
C ALA A 5 34.62 36.16 -21.78
N GLY A 6 35.72 36.77 -22.21
CA GLY A 6 35.98 37.09 -23.62
C GLY A 6 37.15 36.26 -24.12
N VAL A 7 36.96 35.55 -25.23
CA VAL A 7 38.05 34.85 -25.94
C VAL A 7 38.57 35.78 -27.02
N ASN A 8 39.82 36.22 -26.90
CA ASN A 8 40.28 37.40 -27.62
C ASN A 8 40.99 37.07 -28.96
N SER A 9 40.31 37.36 -30.05
CA SER A 9 40.92 38.10 -31.17
C SER A 9 40.34 39.53 -31.29
N ASN A 10 39.04 39.73 -30.99
CA ASN A 10 38.31 40.98 -31.24
C ASN A 10 37.66 41.65 -30.01
N LYS A 11 38.03 41.29 -28.76
CA LYS A 11 37.48 41.84 -27.50
C LYS A 11 35.96 41.75 -27.27
N GLU A 12 35.22 40.94 -28.03
CA GLU A 12 33.80 40.72 -27.77
C GLU A 12 33.56 39.86 -26.52
N THR A 13 32.49 40.15 -25.77
CA THR A 13 32.04 39.31 -24.66
C THR A 13 31.21 38.17 -25.24
N VAL A 14 31.71 36.94 -25.14
CA VAL A 14 31.13 35.78 -25.86
C VAL A 14 30.11 35.03 -25.00
N ASP A 15 30.25 35.03 -23.67
CA ASP A 15 29.31 34.40 -22.74
C ASP A 15 29.28 35.12 -21.38
N VAL A 16 28.10 35.12 -20.73
CA VAL A 16 27.85 35.71 -19.40
C VAL A 16 27.06 34.70 -18.56
N ARG A 17 27.69 34.16 -17.51
CA ARG A 17 27.08 33.15 -16.64
C ARG A 17 26.78 33.70 -15.25
N LYS A 18 25.60 33.36 -14.71
CA LYS A 18 25.34 33.47 -13.27
C LYS A 18 26.06 32.30 -12.59
N ILE A 19 26.78 32.59 -11.50
CA ILE A 19 27.39 31.56 -10.65
C ILE A 19 27.02 31.77 -9.19
N GLY A 20 26.90 30.65 -8.47
CA GLY A 20 26.72 30.60 -7.03
C GLY A 20 27.76 29.69 -6.38
N PHE A 21 28.21 30.05 -5.18
CA PHE A 21 29.18 29.28 -4.41
C PHE A 21 28.46 28.49 -3.31
N LYS A 22 28.78 27.22 -3.16
CA LYS A 22 28.40 26.39 -2.01
C LYS A 22 29.49 25.36 -1.70
N THR A 23 29.57 24.89 -0.47
CA THR A 23 30.12 23.56 -0.17
C THR A 23 28.96 22.58 0.02
N PHE A 24 29.07 21.39 -0.55
CA PHE A 24 28.17 20.27 -0.27
C PHE A 24 29.02 19.03 -0.07
N GLU A 25 29.14 18.59 1.17
CA GLU A 25 30.19 17.66 1.62
C GLU A 25 29.61 16.61 2.57
N ILE A 26 30.34 15.51 2.78
CA ILE A 26 29.98 14.47 3.73
C ILE A 26 30.94 14.52 4.92
N ARG A 27 30.40 14.58 6.14
CA ARG A 27 31.18 14.48 7.38
C ARG A 27 30.42 13.60 8.35
N ASN A 28 31.09 12.63 8.98
CA ASN A 28 30.49 11.71 9.96
C ASN A 28 29.14 11.16 9.50
N ASN A 29 29.09 10.66 8.26
CA ASN A 29 27.96 9.94 7.67
C ASN A 29 26.71 10.83 7.46
N LEU A 30 26.89 12.16 7.42
CA LEU A 30 25.86 13.18 7.21
C LEU A 30 26.25 14.14 6.07
N PHE A 31 25.27 14.67 5.34
CA PHE A 31 25.48 15.79 4.42
C PHE A 31 25.62 17.11 5.17
N TYR A 32 26.52 17.97 4.70
CA TYR A 32 26.71 19.34 5.15
C TYR A 32 26.58 20.30 3.97
N LEU A 33 25.75 21.33 4.12
CA LEU A 33 25.61 22.44 3.18
C LEU A 33 26.21 23.69 3.83
N ASN A 34 27.25 24.26 3.23
CA ASN A 34 27.97 25.43 3.76
C ASN A 34 28.37 25.28 5.24
N GLY A 35 28.87 24.10 5.63
CA GLY A 35 29.34 23.81 6.98
C GLY A 35 28.26 23.46 8.02
N SER A 36 26.97 23.46 7.68
CA SER A 36 25.87 23.01 8.55
C SER A 36 25.29 21.66 8.09
N PRO A 37 24.97 20.71 8.99
CA PRO A 37 24.37 19.44 8.60
C PRO A 37 22.98 19.67 7.97
N TYR A 38 22.64 18.99 6.88
CA TYR A 38 21.50 19.37 6.04
C TYR A 38 20.70 18.17 5.50
N TYR A 39 19.40 18.13 5.81
CA TYR A 39 18.50 17.05 5.39
C TYR A 39 17.78 17.39 4.07
N LEU A 40 17.78 16.45 3.13
CA LEU A 40 17.14 16.57 1.82
C LEU A 40 15.66 16.16 1.91
N ARG A 41 14.80 17.18 2.01
CA ARG A 41 13.34 17.09 1.92
C ARG A 41 12.98 17.20 0.44
N ALA A 42 12.96 16.07 -0.25
CA ALA A 42 13.06 16.07 -1.70
C ALA A 42 11.79 15.60 -2.40
N LEU A 43 11.75 15.71 -3.73
CA LEU A 43 10.73 15.07 -4.56
C LEU A 43 11.38 14.46 -5.81
N SER A 44 10.93 13.27 -6.20
CA SER A 44 11.49 12.58 -7.37
C SER A 44 10.73 12.85 -8.68
N GLN A 45 11.52 12.87 -9.75
CA GLN A 45 11.18 13.01 -11.17
C GLN A 45 10.41 14.29 -11.55
N TRP A 46 11.15 15.31 -12.02
CA TRP A 46 10.62 16.54 -12.59
C TRP A 46 11.60 17.11 -13.63
N PRO A 47 11.18 17.47 -14.86
CA PRO A 47 9.84 17.29 -15.44
C PRO A 47 9.40 15.81 -15.43
N VAL A 48 8.09 15.58 -15.32
CA VAL A 48 7.53 14.22 -15.20
C VAL A 48 7.54 13.53 -16.56
N SER A 49 8.52 12.67 -16.81
CA SER A 49 8.64 11.93 -18.08
C SER A 49 7.65 10.76 -18.24
N ARG A 50 6.45 10.85 -17.62
CA ARG A 50 5.41 9.81 -17.59
C ARG A 50 4.03 10.29 -18.06
N ILE A 51 3.94 11.45 -18.70
CA ILE A 51 2.65 11.99 -19.17
C ILE A 51 1.99 11.07 -20.23
N ASP A 52 2.76 10.23 -20.93
CA ASP A 52 2.24 9.26 -21.92
C ASP A 52 2.72 7.81 -21.65
N ASP A 53 1.93 7.02 -20.92
CA ASP A 53 2.15 5.57 -20.79
C ASP A 53 1.53 4.75 -21.94
N ALA A 54 1.91 5.07 -23.19
CA ALA A 54 1.98 4.08 -24.28
C ALA A 54 2.85 4.53 -25.49
N GLU A 55 2.62 5.72 -26.06
CA GLU A 55 3.11 6.08 -27.42
C GLU A 55 3.71 7.50 -27.55
N GLY A 56 3.82 8.27 -26.47
CA GLY A 56 4.30 9.67 -26.50
C GLY A 56 5.75 9.85 -26.06
N ASN A 57 6.70 9.86 -27.01
CA ASN A 57 8.13 10.16 -26.74
C ASN A 57 8.48 11.65 -26.97
N ALA A 58 7.47 12.52 -27.01
CA ALA A 58 7.64 13.96 -27.17
C ALA A 58 7.48 14.65 -25.81
N ALA A 59 8.46 15.47 -25.43
CA ALA A 59 8.29 16.39 -24.31
C ALA A 59 7.20 17.42 -24.69
N PRO A 60 6.02 17.45 -24.01
CA PRO A 60 5.01 18.45 -24.32
C PRO A 60 5.57 19.86 -24.09
N ASP A 61 5.16 20.81 -24.95
CA ASP A 61 5.67 22.19 -24.98
C ASP A 61 5.66 22.90 -23.62
N VAL A 62 4.76 22.48 -22.73
CA VAL A 62 4.63 22.94 -21.35
C VAL A 62 5.92 22.78 -20.51
N TRP A 63 6.80 21.80 -20.80
CA TRP A 63 8.08 21.67 -20.09
C TRP A 63 9.12 22.71 -20.51
N ASN A 64 8.92 23.37 -21.66
CA ASN A 64 9.70 24.52 -22.13
C ASN A 64 9.07 25.87 -21.74
N ASP A 65 7.87 25.87 -21.15
CA ASP A 65 7.16 27.10 -20.80
C ASP A 65 7.69 27.69 -19.47
N GLU A 66 8.36 28.84 -19.57
CA GLU A 66 8.98 29.50 -18.40
C GLU A 66 7.97 29.86 -17.31
N GLN A 67 6.71 30.22 -17.64
CA GLN A 67 5.71 30.55 -16.62
C GLN A 67 5.23 29.30 -15.90
N PHE A 68 5.04 28.19 -16.62
CA PHE A 68 4.70 26.90 -16.03
C PHE A 68 5.80 26.41 -15.09
N VAL A 69 7.05 26.39 -15.55
CA VAL A 69 8.19 25.95 -14.74
C VAL A 69 8.32 26.82 -13.49
N LYS A 70 8.22 28.15 -13.62
CA LYS A 70 8.21 29.07 -12.48
C LYS A 70 7.11 28.72 -11.47
N LYS A 71 5.85 28.59 -11.90
CA LYS A 71 4.72 28.23 -11.04
C LYS A 71 4.92 26.88 -10.35
N PHE A 72 5.52 25.91 -11.06
CA PHE A 72 5.85 24.60 -10.48
C PHE A 72 6.87 24.73 -9.36
N PHE A 73 7.98 25.43 -9.57
CA PHE A 73 8.97 25.67 -8.51
C PHE A 73 8.41 26.49 -7.34
N GLU A 74 7.55 27.48 -7.59
CA GLU A 74 6.83 28.22 -6.53
C GLU A 74 5.96 27.28 -5.69
N LYS A 75 5.20 26.38 -6.32
CA LYS A 75 4.43 25.35 -5.61
C LYS A 75 5.34 24.43 -4.81
N ILE A 76 6.43 23.93 -5.40
CA ILE A 76 7.39 23.03 -4.71
C ILE A 76 7.96 23.70 -3.45
N LYS A 77 8.38 24.98 -3.53
CA LYS A 77 8.84 25.73 -2.34
C LYS A 77 7.74 25.87 -1.29
N SER A 78 6.48 26.07 -1.70
CA SER A 78 5.34 26.16 -0.77
C SER A 78 5.04 24.85 0.00
N LEU A 79 5.53 23.71 -0.50
CA LEU A 79 5.46 22.38 0.12
C LEU A 79 6.68 22.07 1.02
N ASN A 80 7.52 23.06 1.33
CA ASN A 80 8.75 22.92 2.13
C ASN A 80 9.83 22.00 1.54
N ILE A 81 9.72 21.61 0.26
CA ILE A 81 10.72 20.83 -0.47
C ILE A 81 11.97 21.70 -0.71
N ASN A 82 13.16 21.14 -0.48
CA ASN A 82 14.46 21.80 -0.65
C ASN A 82 15.40 21.08 -1.63
N ALA A 83 14.99 19.94 -2.19
CA ALA A 83 15.79 19.13 -3.10
C ALA A 83 14.91 18.36 -4.09
N GLY A 84 15.49 17.73 -5.11
CA GLY A 84 14.76 16.79 -5.96
C GLY A 84 15.52 16.31 -7.18
N ARG A 85 14.92 15.35 -7.89
CA ARG A 85 15.44 14.85 -9.17
C ARG A 85 14.96 15.74 -10.34
N VAL A 86 15.60 16.91 -10.52
CA VAL A 86 15.25 17.95 -11.51
C VAL A 86 15.76 17.64 -12.93
N GLY A 87 16.58 16.60 -13.08
CA GLY A 87 17.16 16.21 -14.37
C GLY A 87 18.25 17.17 -14.86
N ASP A 88 18.30 17.39 -16.16
CA ASP A 88 19.37 18.08 -16.90
C ASP A 88 18.86 19.18 -17.85
N HIS A 89 17.56 19.45 -17.86
CA HIS A 89 16.96 20.50 -18.69
C HIS A 89 17.29 21.90 -18.17
N GLU A 90 18.04 22.69 -18.95
CA GLU A 90 18.60 24.00 -18.55
C GLU A 90 17.58 24.92 -17.85
N LEU A 91 16.38 25.08 -18.42
CA LEU A 91 15.31 25.89 -17.83
C LEU A 91 14.97 25.46 -16.39
N TRP A 92 14.84 24.16 -16.14
CA TRP A 92 14.48 23.60 -14.83
C TRP A 92 15.64 23.71 -13.83
N VAL A 93 16.87 23.45 -14.28
CA VAL A 93 18.07 23.57 -13.43
C VAL A 93 18.34 25.04 -13.05
N ARG A 94 18.11 25.99 -13.98
CA ARG A 94 18.15 27.43 -13.68
C ARG A 94 17.12 27.83 -12.63
N TYR A 95 15.89 27.33 -12.72
CA TYR A 95 14.90 27.58 -11.66
C TYR A 95 15.27 26.90 -10.33
N ALA A 96 15.92 25.74 -10.34
CA ALA A 96 16.45 25.14 -9.13
C ALA A 96 17.57 25.99 -8.48
N ASP A 97 18.45 26.59 -9.29
CA ASP A 97 19.46 27.55 -8.81
C ASP A 97 18.80 28.78 -8.17
N GLU A 98 17.85 29.41 -8.87
CA GLU A 98 17.22 30.67 -8.46
C GLU A 98 16.30 30.48 -7.23
N MET A 99 15.67 29.32 -7.09
CA MET A 99 14.74 29.01 -6.00
C MET A 99 15.41 28.30 -4.82
N GLY A 100 16.69 27.94 -4.92
CA GLY A 100 17.41 27.20 -3.88
C GLY A 100 16.79 25.81 -3.64
N ILE A 101 16.70 25.02 -4.72
CA ILE A 101 16.40 23.59 -4.70
C ILE A 101 17.69 22.85 -5.07
N LEU A 102 18.10 21.87 -4.26
CA LEU A 102 19.25 21.02 -4.60
C LEU A 102 18.86 19.98 -5.65
N ASN A 103 19.57 19.93 -6.79
CA ASN A 103 19.33 18.99 -7.87
C ASN A 103 20.15 17.70 -7.68
N ILE A 104 19.48 16.56 -7.78
CA ILE A 104 20.05 15.21 -7.80
C ILE A 104 19.79 14.61 -9.18
N THR A 105 20.84 14.34 -9.95
CA THR A 105 20.70 14.09 -11.40
C THR A 105 21.76 13.11 -11.92
N GLY A 106 21.74 12.76 -13.21
CA GLY A 106 22.67 11.80 -13.80
C GLY A 106 21.94 10.69 -14.55
N SER A 107 22.41 9.45 -14.42
CA SER A 107 21.82 8.29 -15.09
C SER A 107 21.05 7.39 -14.13
N TYR A 108 19.76 7.19 -14.44
CA TYR A 108 18.86 6.30 -13.70
C TYR A 108 18.56 5.01 -14.48
N SER A 109 19.60 4.38 -15.04
CA SER A 109 19.48 3.15 -15.85
C SER A 109 20.25 1.97 -15.25
N GLY A 110 19.68 0.77 -15.38
CA GLY A 110 20.33 -0.48 -14.97
C GLY A 110 19.40 -1.58 -14.43
N ALA A 111 18.17 -1.23 -14.07
CA ALA A 111 17.16 -2.15 -13.59
C ALA A 111 16.94 -3.33 -14.57
N GLY A 112 17.33 -4.54 -14.15
CA GLY A 112 17.19 -5.76 -14.94
C GLY A 112 18.31 -6.06 -15.95
N ALA A 113 19.38 -5.26 -15.99
CA ALA A 113 20.56 -5.54 -16.81
C ALA A 113 21.22 -6.89 -16.48
N LYS A 114 21.86 -7.51 -17.49
CA LYS A 114 22.55 -8.82 -17.39
C LYS A 114 24.02 -8.77 -17.82
N ASP A 115 24.35 -7.87 -18.73
CA ASP A 115 25.67 -7.73 -19.35
C ASP A 115 26.28 -6.34 -19.11
N ASP A 116 27.56 -6.22 -19.42
CA ASP A 116 28.42 -5.10 -19.05
C ASP A 116 28.11 -3.81 -19.83
N SER A 117 27.39 -3.89 -20.97
CA SER A 117 27.07 -2.73 -21.83
C SER A 117 26.24 -1.66 -21.11
N VAL A 118 25.56 -2.03 -20.02
CA VAL A 118 24.85 -1.11 -19.13
C VAL A 118 25.77 -0.04 -18.55
N PHE A 119 27.05 -0.36 -18.30
CA PHE A 119 28.01 0.61 -17.73
C PHE A 119 28.48 1.62 -18.77
N ASP A 120 28.68 1.22 -20.02
CA ASP A 120 29.00 2.13 -21.14
C ASP A 120 27.80 2.99 -21.54
N SER A 121 26.59 2.44 -21.46
CA SER A 121 25.35 3.19 -21.65
C SER A 121 25.18 4.27 -20.57
N ASN A 122 25.34 3.89 -19.29
CA ASN A 122 25.35 4.81 -18.16
C ASN A 122 26.45 5.87 -18.29
N ARG A 123 27.69 5.49 -18.64
CA ARG A 123 28.83 6.41 -18.83
C ARG A 123 28.54 7.44 -19.91
N ARG A 124 28.02 7.01 -21.07
CA ARG A 124 27.58 7.93 -22.14
C ARG A 124 26.44 8.85 -21.71
N ASN A 125 25.58 8.42 -20.78
CA ASN A 125 24.47 9.23 -20.29
C ASN A 125 24.88 10.25 -19.21
N PHE A 126 25.68 9.86 -18.21
CA PHE A 126 26.06 10.78 -17.13
C PHE A 126 27.19 11.75 -17.52
N THR A 127 28.09 11.40 -18.43
CA THR A 127 29.24 12.25 -18.82
C THR A 127 28.82 13.65 -19.30
N PRO A 128 27.95 13.81 -20.32
CA PRO A 128 27.53 15.15 -20.75
C PRO A 128 26.79 15.91 -19.65
N LYS A 129 25.96 15.22 -18.85
CA LYS A 129 25.23 15.80 -17.72
C LYS A 129 26.16 16.38 -16.66
N ILE A 130 27.22 15.67 -16.26
CA ILE A 130 28.20 16.20 -15.29
C ILE A 130 28.92 17.42 -15.87
N LEU A 131 29.36 17.36 -17.14
CA LEU A 131 30.08 18.46 -17.79
C LEU A 131 29.24 19.74 -17.92
N GLN A 132 27.94 19.60 -18.23
CA GLN A 132 26.97 20.70 -18.26
C GLN A 132 26.66 21.22 -16.84
N LEU A 133 26.30 20.33 -15.91
CA LEU A 133 25.63 20.69 -14.66
C LEU A 133 26.58 21.04 -13.50
N ARG A 134 27.89 20.76 -13.62
CA ARG A 134 28.90 21.04 -12.58
C ARG A 134 29.06 22.52 -12.21
N ASN A 135 28.62 23.44 -13.05
CA ASN A 135 28.64 24.88 -12.77
C ASN A 135 27.34 25.41 -12.12
N HIS A 136 26.26 24.62 -12.11
CA HIS A 136 25.01 25.00 -11.46
C HIS A 136 25.11 24.84 -9.93
N VAL A 137 24.59 25.83 -9.21
CA VAL A 137 24.68 25.89 -7.74
C VAL A 137 23.66 24.94 -7.09
N SER A 138 22.57 24.62 -7.76
CA SER A 138 21.59 23.59 -7.37
C SER A 138 22.18 22.19 -7.39
N THR A 139 22.93 21.80 -8.43
CA THR A 139 23.49 20.44 -8.59
C THR A 139 24.28 20.03 -7.36
N ALA A 140 23.82 18.99 -6.65
CA ALA A 140 24.36 18.57 -5.36
C ALA A 140 24.91 17.14 -5.38
N ILE A 141 24.22 16.21 -6.04
CA ILE A 141 24.58 14.79 -6.08
C ILE A 141 24.42 14.28 -7.52
N TYR A 142 25.35 13.45 -8.00
CA TYR A 142 25.15 12.68 -9.23
C TYR A 142 24.82 11.21 -8.96
N THR A 143 23.90 10.65 -9.74
CA THR A 143 23.63 9.22 -9.80
C THR A 143 24.24 8.64 -11.08
N LEU A 144 24.97 7.53 -10.97
CA LEU A 144 25.70 6.94 -12.10
C LEU A 144 25.01 5.71 -12.70
N SER A 145 24.13 5.05 -11.96
CA SER A 145 23.28 3.96 -12.43
C SER A 145 22.10 3.74 -11.47
N ASN A 146 21.13 2.90 -11.85
CA ASN A 146 19.94 2.59 -11.05
C ASN A 146 19.63 1.10 -11.00
N GLU A 147 19.35 0.56 -9.81
CA GLU A 147 18.86 -0.80 -9.57
C GLU A 147 19.66 -1.91 -10.26
N ILE A 148 20.97 -1.68 -10.49
CA ILE A 148 21.89 -2.72 -10.94
C ILE A 148 22.06 -3.75 -9.82
N GLN A 149 22.01 -5.03 -10.17
CA GLN A 149 22.19 -6.11 -9.22
C GLN A 149 23.52 -6.80 -9.46
N TRP A 150 24.48 -6.60 -8.55
CA TRP A 150 25.80 -7.19 -8.67
C TRP A 150 25.83 -8.73 -8.61
N THR A 151 24.72 -9.38 -8.22
CA THR A 151 24.58 -10.84 -8.28
C THR A 151 24.16 -11.36 -9.65
N ALA A 152 23.76 -10.48 -10.58
CA ALA A 152 23.40 -10.87 -11.94
C ALA A 152 24.65 -11.18 -12.80
N ASN A 153 25.77 -10.52 -12.51
CA ASN A 153 27.05 -10.67 -13.23
C ASN A 153 28.20 -10.20 -12.31
N PRO A 154 29.29 -10.99 -12.15
CA PRO A 154 30.38 -10.67 -11.23
C PRO A 154 31.15 -9.38 -11.56
N ASN A 155 31.20 -8.96 -12.83
CA ASN A 155 31.93 -7.77 -13.27
C ASN A 155 31.28 -6.46 -12.78
N PHE A 156 29.98 -6.50 -12.47
CA PHE A 156 29.17 -5.30 -12.21
C PHE A 156 29.67 -4.45 -11.03
N LEU A 157 30.32 -5.05 -10.02
CA LEU A 157 30.89 -4.29 -8.91
C LEU A 157 32.15 -3.52 -9.35
N THR A 158 33.01 -4.15 -10.15
CA THR A 158 34.23 -3.54 -10.70
C THR A 158 33.89 -2.41 -11.66
N LEU A 159 33.00 -2.66 -12.63
CA LEU A 159 32.58 -1.65 -13.61
C LEU A 159 31.82 -0.48 -12.97
N SER A 160 31.08 -0.72 -11.88
CA SER A 160 30.48 0.35 -11.08
C SER A 160 31.55 1.23 -10.41
N LYS A 161 32.65 0.63 -9.94
CA LYS A 161 33.79 1.35 -9.36
C LYS A 161 34.53 2.16 -10.44
N GLU A 162 34.81 1.59 -11.60
CA GLU A 162 35.43 2.30 -12.73
C GLU A 162 34.59 3.51 -13.17
N ASN A 163 33.27 3.35 -13.30
CA ASN A 163 32.37 4.47 -13.62
C ASN A 163 32.37 5.56 -12.55
N TYR A 164 32.48 5.19 -11.27
CA TYR A 164 32.59 6.14 -10.15
C TYR A 164 33.93 6.89 -10.17
N GLU A 165 35.05 6.19 -10.31
CA GLU A 165 36.39 6.80 -10.40
C GLU A 165 36.48 7.73 -11.62
N PHE A 166 35.98 7.29 -12.78
CA PHE A 166 35.88 8.14 -13.97
C PHE A 166 35.00 9.37 -13.74
N ALA A 167 33.81 9.24 -13.14
CA ALA A 167 32.93 10.38 -12.87
C ALA A 167 33.60 11.42 -11.94
N LYS A 168 34.37 10.97 -10.94
CA LYS A 168 35.16 11.87 -10.06
C LYS A 168 36.25 12.66 -10.80
N THR A 169 36.75 12.19 -11.95
CA THR A 169 37.65 13.00 -12.79
C THR A 169 36.95 14.18 -13.49
N LEU A 170 35.63 14.07 -13.72
CA LEU A 170 34.83 15.10 -14.39
C LEU A 170 34.36 16.20 -13.41
N ASP A 171 34.03 15.80 -12.18
CA ASP A 171 33.65 16.66 -11.07
C ASP A 171 33.98 16.00 -9.70
N PRO A 172 35.13 16.34 -9.08
CA PRO A 172 35.50 15.81 -7.77
C PRO A 172 34.76 16.51 -6.62
N THR A 173 34.02 17.59 -6.88
CA THR A 173 33.47 18.48 -5.85
C THR A 173 32.12 18.06 -5.29
N ARG A 174 31.52 17.00 -5.86
CA ARG A 174 30.16 16.53 -5.51
C ARG A 174 30.16 15.07 -5.06
N PRO A 175 29.33 14.70 -4.06
CA PRO A 175 29.00 13.32 -3.76
C PRO A 175 28.29 12.61 -4.93
N MET A 176 28.46 11.29 -5.01
CA MET A 176 27.91 10.45 -6.07
C MET A 176 27.28 9.16 -5.53
N ILE A 177 26.09 8.85 -6.02
CA ILE A 177 25.44 7.54 -5.87
C ILE A 177 25.88 6.68 -7.04
N ALA A 178 26.70 5.66 -6.82
CA ALA A 178 27.18 4.82 -7.92
C ALA A 178 26.08 3.93 -8.52
N ASN A 179 25.15 3.47 -7.68
CA ASN A 179 24.01 2.64 -8.04
C ASN A 179 22.82 2.93 -7.11
N ALA A 180 21.82 3.67 -7.61
CA ALA A 180 20.63 4.00 -6.83
C ALA A 180 19.82 2.74 -6.46
N GLY A 181 19.21 2.78 -5.28
CA GLY A 181 18.37 1.73 -4.73
C GLY A 181 19.06 0.46 -4.24
N PHE A 182 19.99 -0.11 -5.03
CA PHE A 182 20.67 -1.38 -4.75
C PHE A 182 22.18 -1.22 -4.52
N GLY A 183 22.65 0.01 -4.24
CA GLY A 183 24.06 0.35 -4.06
C GLY A 183 24.72 -0.14 -2.77
N LYS A 184 23.93 -0.59 -1.77
CA LYS A 184 24.33 -1.22 -0.48
C LYS A 184 25.67 -0.72 0.12
N GLY A 185 25.93 0.58 0.00
CA GLY A 185 27.18 1.26 0.37
C GLY A 185 28.50 0.63 -0.08
N LYS A 186 28.55 -0.09 -1.22
CA LYS A 186 29.81 -0.70 -1.71
C LYS A 186 30.64 0.20 -2.62
N VAL A 187 30.00 1.11 -3.36
CA VAL A 187 30.62 2.01 -4.34
C VAL A 187 29.85 3.33 -4.34
N GLY A 188 30.54 4.45 -4.53
CA GLY A 188 29.97 5.78 -4.38
C GLY A 188 30.20 6.35 -2.98
N ASP A 189 29.77 7.57 -2.77
CA ASP A 189 29.87 8.27 -1.48
C ASP A 189 28.61 8.08 -0.59
N ILE A 190 27.52 7.55 -1.16
CA ILE A 190 26.17 7.54 -0.57
C ILE A 190 25.55 6.14 -0.70
N GLU A 191 24.99 5.63 0.41
CA GLU A 191 24.19 4.40 0.41
C GLU A 191 22.73 4.73 0.11
N ASP A 192 22.37 4.71 -1.18
CA ASP A 192 21.00 4.95 -1.62
C ASP A 192 20.15 3.66 -1.61
N LEU A 193 18.91 3.78 -1.13
CA LEU A 193 17.98 2.68 -0.89
C LEU A 193 16.62 2.95 -1.54
N HIS A 194 16.07 1.96 -2.24
CA HIS A 194 14.74 2.05 -2.83
C HIS A 194 13.72 1.36 -1.93
N ASP A 195 12.89 2.14 -1.26
CA ASP A 195 11.99 1.64 -0.22
C ASP A 195 10.52 1.86 -0.59
N TYR A 196 9.89 0.77 -1.01
CA TYR A 196 8.50 0.71 -1.44
C TYR A 196 7.59 0.03 -0.40
N THR A 197 8.00 0.06 0.88
CA THR A 197 7.23 -0.45 2.02
C THR A 197 5.83 0.15 2.06
N GLY A 198 4.83 -0.71 2.26
CA GLY A 198 3.41 -0.34 2.20
C GLY A 198 2.77 -0.59 0.84
N TRP A 199 3.53 -0.59 -0.26
CA TRP A 199 3.01 -0.87 -1.61
C TRP A 199 3.37 -2.27 -2.11
N TYR A 200 4.58 -2.43 -2.68
CA TYR A 200 5.03 -3.70 -3.27
C TYR A 200 5.30 -4.81 -2.24
N GLY A 201 5.52 -4.44 -0.98
CA GLY A 201 5.77 -5.35 0.12
C GLY A 201 5.66 -4.64 1.47
N GLY A 202 5.72 -5.40 2.57
CA GLY A 202 5.57 -4.86 3.92
C GLY A 202 4.24 -4.15 4.15
N THR A 203 4.21 -3.34 5.20
CA THR A 203 3.04 -2.65 5.76
C THR A 203 3.46 -1.29 6.34
N VAL A 204 2.50 -0.44 6.73
CA VAL A 204 2.82 0.84 7.37
C VAL A 204 3.56 0.65 8.71
N LEU A 205 3.31 -0.44 9.43
CA LEU A 205 3.97 -0.77 10.70
C LEU A 205 5.48 -0.99 10.51
N ASP A 206 5.89 -1.54 9.36
CA ASP A 206 7.30 -1.80 9.07
C ASP A 206 8.12 -0.49 8.93
N MET A 207 7.48 0.69 8.87
CA MET A 207 8.16 1.99 8.88
C MET A 207 8.82 2.32 10.22
N ASP A 208 8.46 1.63 11.31
CA ASP A 208 9.14 1.76 12.61
C ASP A 208 10.63 1.37 12.52
N LYS A 209 11.04 0.66 11.47
CA LYS A 209 12.44 0.34 11.19
C LYS A 209 13.36 1.56 11.14
N TYR A 210 12.88 2.74 10.68
CA TYR A 210 13.71 3.95 10.59
C TYR A 210 14.09 4.50 11.97
N GLU A 211 13.27 4.23 12.98
CA GLU A 211 13.49 4.62 14.37
C GLU A 211 14.25 3.52 15.15
N MET A 212 13.99 2.25 14.83
CA MET A 212 14.39 1.10 15.66
C MET A 212 15.61 0.32 15.16
N GLN A 213 15.91 0.29 13.85
CA GLN A 213 17.01 -0.54 13.33
C GLN A 213 18.37 0.18 13.38
N ASP A 214 19.37 -0.49 13.95
CA ASP A 214 20.75 0.03 14.05
C ASP A 214 21.36 0.37 12.68
N PHE A 215 20.91 -0.28 11.60
CA PHE A 215 21.32 0.03 10.23
C PHE A 215 21.15 1.52 9.84
N PHE A 216 20.17 2.23 10.41
CA PHE A 216 19.93 3.66 10.15
C PHE A 216 20.63 4.61 11.13
N LYS A 217 21.28 4.07 12.17
CA LYS A 217 22.13 4.84 13.10
C LYS A 217 23.52 5.06 12.48
N LYS A 218 24.26 6.04 12.97
CA LYS A 218 25.60 6.41 12.48
C LYS A 218 26.60 5.26 12.46
N GLU A 219 26.56 4.41 13.48
CA GLU A 219 27.46 3.25 13.64
C GLU A 219 27.04 2.04 12.78
N GLY A 220 25.89 2.12 12.10
CA GLY A 220 25.32 1.02 11.33
C GLY A 220 25.71 1.00 9.84
N GLY A 221 25.65 -0.21 9.27
CA GLY A 221 25.76 -0.43 7.82
C GLY A 221 27.12 -0.06 7.23
N SER A 222 27.11 0.69 6.13
CA SER A 222 28.32 1.02 5.35
C SER A 222 29.13 2.22 5.90
N GLY A 223 28.63 2.93 6.91
CA GLY A 223 29.19 4.22 7.32
C GLY A 223 28.97 5.35 6.30
N GLN A 224 28.18 5.14 5.25
CA GLN A 224 27.81 6.21 4.31
C GLN A 224 26.52 6.91 4.76
N PRO A 225 26.29 8.19 4.39
CA PRO A 225 24.96 8.79 4.47
C PRO A 225 23.95 7.97 3.67
N VAL A 226 22.75 7.82 4.20
CA VAL A 226 21.65 7.10 3.56
C VAL A 226 20.68 8.07 2.92
N THR A 227 20.35 7.82 1.65
CA THR A 227 19.25 8.48 0.94
C THR A 227 18.24 7.46 0.45
N PHE A 228 17.03 7.95 0.18
CA PHE A 228 16.00 7.20 -0.50
C PHE A 228 15.59 7.93 -1.77
N THR A 229 16.42 7.90 -2.82
CA THR A 229 16.13 8.65 -4.04
C THR A 229 14.89 8.14 -4.78
N GLU A 230 14.43 6.91 -4.52
CA GLU A 230 13.02 6.53 -4.65
C GLU A 230 12.51 5.92 -3.35
N CYS A 231 11.36 6.38 -2.89
CA CYS A 231 10.55 5.72 -1.87
C CYS A 231 9.08 6.08 -2.07
N VAL A 232 8.15 5.38 -1.40
CA VAL A 232 6.71 5.40 -1.71
C VAL A 232 6.42 4.78 -3.09
N GLY A 233 5.29 4.09 -3.24
CA GLY A 233 4.93 3.45 -4.52
C GLY A 233 3.43 3.44 -4.83
N THR A 234 2.62 4.18 -4.08
CA THR A 234 1.17 4.28 -4.32
C THR A 234 0.90 5.13 -5.56
N TYR A 235 0.50 4.51 -6.69
CA TYR A 235 0.33 5.21 -7.98
C TYR A 235 -1.15 5.50 -8.30
N THR A 236 -1.55 6.77 -8.44
CA THR A 236 -2.94 7.20 -8.69
C THR A 236 -3.10 7.94 -10.02
N ALA A 237 -4.05 7.50 -10.84
CA ALA A 237 -4.36 8.05 -12.15
C ALA A 237 -4.79 9.52 -12.06
N GLU A 238 -4.32 10.31 -13.02
CA GLU A 238 -4.55 11.76 -13.04
C GLU A 238 -6.00 12.11 -13.40
N GLN A 239 -6.60 11.34 -14.30
CA GLN A 239 -7.92 11.63 -14.87
C GLN A 239 -9.07 11.43 -13.87
N ASN A 240 -8.88 10.55 -12.87
CA ASN A 240 -9.96 10.12 -11.99
C ASN A 240 -9.54 9.76 -10.56
N GLY A 241 -8.27 9.95 -10.16
CA GLY A 241 -7.78 9.69 -8.80
C GLY A 241 -7.72 8.21 -8.37
N ARG A 242 -8.21 7.26 -9.19
CA ARG A 242 -8.16 5.82 -8.89
C ARG A 242 -6.72 5.31 -8.93
N PHE A 243 -6.41 4.12 -8.40
CA PHE A 243 -5.08 3.54 -8.64
C PHE A 243 -4.85 3.25 -10.13
N HIS A 244 -3.62 3.35 -10.63
CA HIS A 244 -3.28 2.93 -12.00
C HIS A 244 -3.49 1.41 -12.16
N LEU A 245 -4.64 1.01 -12.71
CA LEU A 245 -4.96 -0.40 -12.98
C LEU A 245 -4.47 -0.89 -14.35
N LEU A 246 -4.21 0.04 -15.29
CA LEU A 246 -3.88 -0.25 -16.69
C LEU A 246 -2.44 -0.74 -16.92
N VAL A 247 -1.52 -0.49 -15.98
CA VAL A 247 -0.09 -0.84 -16.12
C VAL A 247 0.32 -1.90 -15.09
N ASN A 248 1.10 -2.88 -15.56
CA ASN A 248 1.43 -4.18 -14.95
C ASN A 248 1.89 -4.21 -13.47
N LYS A 249 2.12 -3.06 -12.83
CA LYS A 249 2.60 -2.95 -11.44
C LYS A 249 1.52 -2.60 -10.41
N GLY A 250 0.39 -2.02 -10.83
CA GLY A 250 -0.61 -1.49 -9.90
C GLY A 250 -1.58 -2.56 -9.36
N LEU A 251 -2.14 -3.39 -10.23
CA LEU A 251 -3.38 -4.14 -9.98
C LEU A 251 -3.40 -4.99 -8.70
N SER A 252 -2.39 -5.84 -8.50
CA SER A 252 -2.33 -6.75 -7.33
C SER A 252 -2.23 -6.00 -5.99
N ASN A 253 -1.57 -4.84 -6.03
CA ASN A 253 -1.37 -3.97 -4.87
C ASN A 253 -2.62 -3.09 -4.65
N ALA A 254 -3.20 -2.50 -5.70
CA ALA A 254 -4.47 -1.79 -5.64
C ALA A 254 -5.58 -2.65 -4.99
N LEU A 255 -5.78 -3.88 -5.50
CA LEU A 255 -6.76 -4.82 -4.96
C LEU A 255 -6.50 -5.18 -3.48
N ARG A 256 -5.23 -5.24 -3.03
CA ARG A 256 -4.89 -5.50 -1.62
C ARG A 256 -5.43 -4.40 -0.69
N HIS A 257 -5.39 -3.14 -1.15
CA HIS A 257 -5.65 -1.96 -0.31
C HIS A 257 -7.09 -1.46 -0.34
N ILE A 258 -7.81 -1.63 -1.46
CA ILE A 258 -9.17 -1.10 -1.63
C ILE A 258 -10.17 -2.13 -2.16
N GLY A 259 -9.73 -3.37 -2.43
CA GLY A 259 -10.60 -4.44 -2.89
C GLY A 259 -11.25 -4.10 -4.23
N ARG A 260 -12.57 -4.30 -4.31
CA ARG A 260 -13.39 -3.90 -5.45
C ARG A 260 -13.89 -2.44 -5.37
N GLY A 261 -13.52 -1.71 -4.31
CA GLY A 261 -13.94 -0.32 -4.04
C GLY A 261 -13.40 0.74 -5.03
N GLY A 262 -12.76 0.33 -6.13
CA GLY A 262 -12.10 1.19 -7.13
C GLY A 262 -13.00 2.21 -7.82
N GLN A 263 -14.31 2.16 -7.57
CA GLN A 263 -15.28 3.16 -8.02
C GLN A 263 -15.19 4.52 -7.31
N ARG A 264 -14.47 4.63 -6.16
CA ARG A 264 -14.31 5.90 -5.42
C ARG A 264 -12.85 6.36 -5.39
N PRO A 265 -12.51 7.59 -5.81
CA PRO A 265 -11.13 8.11 -5.74
C PRO A 265 -10.64 8.35 -4.32
N ASP A 266 -11.55 8.50 -3.36
CA ASP A 266 -11.24 8.90 -1.99
C ASP A 266 -10.31 7.89 -1.28
N ASP A 267 -10.54 6.59 -1.46
CA ASP A 267 -9.72 5.55 -0.83
C ASP A 267 -8.29 5.48 -1.40
N PRO A 268 -8.06 5.43 -2.73
CA PRO A 268 -6.72 5.56 -3.33
C PRO A 268 -5.97 6.82 -2.93
N LEU A 269 -6.63 7.99 -2.97
CA LEU A 269 -6.01 9.27 -2.65
C LEU A 269 -5.70 9.39 -1.16
N TRP A 270 -6.58 8.87 -0.29
CA TRP A 270 -6.33 8.73 1.15
C TRP A 270 -5.14 7.82 1.41
N TYR A 271 -5.05 6.65 0.78
CA TYR A 271 -3.95 5.71 1.02
C TYR A 271 -2.62 6.24 0.49
N GLN A 272 -2.62 6.90 -0.67
CA GLN A 272 -1.46 7.60 -1.21
C GLN A 272 -0.97 8.68 -0.23
N ARG A 273 -1.89 9.50 0.31
CA ARG A 273 -1.58 10.50 1.36
C ARG A 273 -1.00 9.83 2.61
N LEU A 274 -1.63 8.78 3.11
CA LEU A 274 -1.22 8.07 4.32
C LEU A 274 0.21 7.53 4.20
N ILE A 275 0.50 6.74 3.17
CA ILE A 275 1.81 6.12 2.99
C ILE A 275 2.91 7.17 2.74
N THR A 276 2.61 8.22 1.96
CA THR A 276 3.54 9.35 1.79
C THR A 276 3.86 9.99 3.14
N LYS A 277 2.83 10.32 3.93
CA LYS A 277 2.96 10.98 5.22
C LYS A 277 3.75 10.14 6.22
N GLU A 278 3.33 8.90 6.46
CA GLU A 278 3.93 8.04 7.48
C GLU A 278 5.38 7.69 7.17
N MET A 279 5.72 7.52 5.89
CA MET A 279 7.08 7.24 5.47
C MET A 279 7.99 8.46 5.66
N MET A 280 7.53 9.65 5.23
CA MET A 280 8.32 10.88 5.34
C MET A 280 8.48 11.33 6.79
N GLU A 281 7.42 11.22 7.60
CA GLU A 281 7.49 11.51 9.03
C GLU A 281 8.32 10.45 9.77
N GLY A 282 8.16 9.15 9.47
CA GLY A 282 8.95 8.08 10.07
C GLY A 282 10.46 8.22 9.85
N MET A 283 10.88 8.53 8.62
CA MET A 283 12.28 8.83 8.29
C MET A 283 12.83 10.08 9.02
N ARG A 284 11.96 11.02 9.42
CA ARG A 284 12.34 12.20 10.23
C ARG A 284 12.24 11.97 11.74
N ARG A 285 11.34 11.10 12.22
CA ARG A 285 11.24 10.67 13.62
C ARG A 285 12.48 9.89 14.05
N GLY A 286 12.99 9.01 13.19
CA GLY A 286 14.25 8.28 13.37
C GLY A 286 15.52 9.10 13.11
N ARG A 287 15.37 10.41 12.89
CA ARG A 287 16.48 11.33 12.60
C ARG A 287 16.93 12.04 13.89
N GLY A 288 18.19 12.40 13.94
CA GLY A 288 18.84 13.22 14.96
C GLY A 288 20.33 13.29 14.65
N ILE A 289 21.15 13.72 15.61
CA ILE A 289 22.60 13.69 15.40
C ILE A 289 23.14 12.26 15.25
N ASP A 290 22.46 11.23 15.75
CA ASP A 290 22.92 9.84 15.72
C ASP A 290 22.35 9.01 14.55
N SER A 291 21.54 9.62 13.68
CA SER A 291 21.05 9.00 12.45
C SER A 291 22.02 9.24 11.29
N ARG A 292 22.05 8.33 10.31
CA ARG A 292 22.69 8.56 9.00
C ARG A 292 21.69 8.76 7.86
N VAL A 293 20.38 8.79 8.15
CA VAL A 293 19.34 9.09 7.15
C VAL A 293 19.37 10.59 6.82
N CYS A 294 19.77 10.92 5.61
CA CYS A 294 20.05 12.30 5.17
C CYS A 294 19.10 12.84 4.11
N GLY A 295 18.23 12.00 3.53
CA GLY A 295 17.30 12.46 2.52
C GLY A 295 16.23 11.45 2.12
N SER A 296 15.03 11.96 1.86
CA SER A 296 13.87 11.19 1.41
C SER A 296 13.30 11.80 0.13
N PHE A 297 13.03 10.97 -0.88
CA PHE A 297 12.58 11.40 -2.19
C PHE A 297 11.35 10.57 -2.63
N PRO A 298 10.14 10.95 -2.17
CA PRO A 298 8.90 10.29 -2.56
C PRO A 298 8.72 10.24 -4.08
N TYR A 299 8.31 9.07 -4.58
CA TYR A 299 8.15 8.73 -5.99
C TYR A 299 6.76 8.15 -6.25
N SER A 300 5.87 8.99 -6.79
CA SER A 300 4.45 8.67 -6.99
C SER A 300 3.80 9.78 -7.84
N ASP A 301 2.59 9.54 -8.35
CA ASP A 301 1.86 10.47 -9.23
C ASP A 301 1.23 11.59 -8.38
N TYR A 302 2.04 12.57 -8.00
CA TYR A 302 1.69 13.64 -7.06
C TYR A 302 0.81 14.76 -7.62
N TRP A 303 0.62 14.78 -8.94
CA TRP A 303 0.04 15.89 -9.69
C TRP A 303 -1.10 15.41 -10.59
N VAL A 304 -1.98 16.34 -10.95
CA VAL A 304 -2.88 16.21 -12.10
C VAL A 304 -2.46 17.30 -13.08
N TRP A 305 -2.06 16.92 -14.30
CA TRP A 305 -1.61 17.86 -15.32
C TRP A 305 -2.73 18.27 -16.27
N ASP A 306 -2.78 19.56 -16.60
CA ASP A 306 -3.53 20.09 -17.73
C ASP A 306 -2.50 20.66 -18.71
N VAL A 307 -2.05 19.79 -19.61
CA VAL A 307 -1.02 20.12 -20.60
C VAL A 307 -1.50 21.18 -21.60
N PRO A 308 -2.71 21.11 -22.18
CA PRO A 308 -3.19 22.13 -23.12
C PRO A 308 -3.37 23.51 -22.49
N GLY A 309 -3.93 23.59 -21.26
CA GLY A 309 -4.06 24.85 -20.52
C GLY A 309 -2.77 25.32 -19.83
N LYS A 310 -1.71 24.50 -19.85
CA LYS A 310 -0.44 24.73 -19.15
C LYS A 310 -0.65 24.99 -17.65
N THR A 311 -1.47 24.15 -17.02
CA THR A 311 -1.73 24.20 -15.57
C THR A 311 -1.51 22.83 -14.90
N PHE A 312 -1.53 22.82 -13.57
CA PHE A 312 -1.43 21.60 -12.78
C PHE A 312 -2.11 21.81 -11.42
N THR A 313 -2.55 20.72 -10.80
CA THR A 313 -2.99 20.73 -9.40
C THR A 313 -2.29 19.64 -8.60
N ALA A 314 -2.12 19.87 -7.30
CA ALA A 314 -1.49 18.92 -6.39
C ALA A 314 -2.54 17.94 -5.84
N LYS A 315 -2.24 16.64 -5.85
CA LYS A 315 -3.06 15.63 -5.16
C LYS A 315 -2.87 15.74 -3.63
N PRO A 316 -3.78 15.17 -2.80
CA PRO A 316 -3.65 15.21 -1.34
C PRO A 316 -2.31 14.69 -0.80
N ALA A 317 -1.69 13.74 -1.50
CA ALA A 317 -0.37 13.20 -1.17
C ALA A 317 0.79 14.18 -1.43
N ALA A 318 0.64 15.15 -2.33
CA ALA A 318 1.62 16.24 -2.49
C ALA A 318 1.45 17.30 -1.41
N GLU A 319 0.20 17.68 -1.10
CA GLU A 319 -0.08 18.68 -0.07
C GLU A 319 0.40 18.24 1.32
N VAL A 320 0.34 16.94 1.63
CA VAL A 320 0.81 16.40 2.92
C VAL A 320 2.32 16.54 3.12
N LEU A 321 3.11 16.67 2.04
CA LEU A 321 4.55 16.97 2.13
C LEU A 321 4.80 18.31 2.82
N LYS A 322 3.89 19.29 2.67
CA LYS A 322 4.00 20.58 3.37
C LYS A 322 4.09 20.41 4.89
N GLN A 323 3.35 19.43 5.44
CA GLN A 323 3.40 19.05 6.85
C GLN A 323 4.66 18.24 7.14
N ALA A 324 4.83 17.09 6.45
CA ALA A 324 5.91 16.14 6.71
C ALA A 324 7.32 16.74 6.51
N TYR A 325 7.46 17.77 5.67
CA TYR A 325 8.70 18.53 5.44
C TYR A 325 8.75 19.89 6.13
N SER A 326 7.84 20.20 7.06
CA SER A 326 7.90 21.42 7.86
C SER A 326 9.28 21.61 8.52
N PRO A 327 9.91 22.82 8.46
CA PRO A 327 11.22 23.07 9.05
C PRO A 327 11.32 22.70 10.53
N VAL A 328 10.31 23.08 11.33
CA VAL A 328 10.04 22.41 12.60
C VAL A 328 8.83 21.50 12.39
N LEU A 329 8.97 20.20 12.62
CA LEU A 329 7.90 19.21 12.46
C LEU A 329 7.43 18.74 13.84
N LEU A 330 6.11 18.76 14.05
CA LEU A 330 5.42 18.00 15.07
C LEU A 330 4.82 16.76 14.42
N SER A 331 5.13 15.55 14.92
CA SER A 331 4.57 14.28 14.43
C SER A 331 4.05 13.46 15.61
N PHE A 332 2.74 13.20 15.67
CA PHE A 332 2.14 12.33 16.67
C PHE A 332 2.04 10.92 16.11
N LYS A 333 2.77 9.99 16.71
CA LYS A 333 2.82 8.59 16.31
C LYS A 333 1.91 7.76 17.19
N SER A 334 0.94 7.08 16.58
CA SER A 334 0.24 5.95 17.18
C SER A 334 -0.23 4.96 16.11
N TRP A 335 -0.19 3.66 16.45
CA TRP A 335 -0.84 2.61 15.67
C TRP A 335 -2.22 2.23 16.22
N ASN A 336 -2.59 2.75 17.39
CA ASN A 336 -3.92 2.59 17.98
C ASN A 336 -4.74 3.83 17.66
N ARG A 337 -5.37 3.84 16.47
CA ARG A 337 -6.05 5.01 15.89
C ARG A 337 -7.56 5.02 16.11
N HIS A 338 -8.11 3.99 16.74
CA HIS A 338 -9.54 3.89 17.05
C HIS A 338 -9.78 4.13 18.54
N ALA A 339 -10.91 4.72 18.92
CA ALA A 339 -11.25 4.91 20.33
C ALA A 339 -12.78 4.98 20.58
N PHE A 340 -13.20 4.52 21.75
CA PHE A 340 -14.56 4.74 22.25
C PHE A 340 -14.70 6.10 22.92
N ALA A 341 -15.91 6.66 22.88
CA ALA A 341 -16.30 7.84 23.63
C ALA A 341 -16.02 7.67 25.13
N GLY A 342 -15.30 8.62 25.74
CA GLY A 342 -14.87 8.56 27.14
C GLY A 342 -13.59 7.75 27.38
N SER A 343 -12.91 7.25 26.34
CA SER A 343 -11.55 6.70 26.47
C SER A 343 -10.49 7.74 26.08
N ALA A 344 -9.35 7.31 25.54
CA ALA A 344 -8.25 8.19 25.15
C ALA A 344 -7.36 7.50 24.10
N ILE A 345 -6.68 8.31 23.28
CA ILE A 345 -5.69 7.84 22.31
C ILE A 345 -4.28 8.13 22.86
N SER A 346 -3.53 7.06 23.13
CA SER A 346 -2.13 7.13 23.54
C SER A 346 -1.21 7.16 22.31
N GLY A 347 -0.10 7.88 22.42
CA GLY A 347 0.91 7.95 21.38
C GLY A 347 2.13 8.77 21.80
N GLU A 348 3.00 9.06 20.84
CA GLU A 348 4.25 9.78 21.06
C GLU A 348 4.31 11.01 20.16
N LEU A 349 4.47 12.20 20.76
CA LEU A 349 4.72 13.44 20.02
C LEU A 349 6.23 13.61 19.82
N TYR A 350 6.65 13.57 18.56
CA TYR A 350 8.00 13.89 18.12
C TYR A 350 8.08 15.36 17.71
N ILE A 351 9.15 16.03 18.11
CA ILE A 351 9.51 17.40 17.74
C ILE A 351 10.86 17.37 17.02
N ILE A 352 10.87 17.62 15.71
CA ILE A 352 12.06 17.55 14.86
C ILE A 352 12.44 18.97 14.43
N ASN A 353 13.68 19.39 14.67
CA ASN A 353 14.19 20.70 14.26
C ASN A 353 15.15 20.61 13.05
N ASP A 354 14.68 21.09 11.90
CA ASP A 354 15.43 21.30 10.65
C ASP A 354 15.49 22.79 10.25
N ASP A 355 15.10 23.70 11.15
CA ASP A 355 15.10 25.13 10.86
C ASP A 355 16.47 25.76 11.11
N VAL A 356 17.31 25.76 10.06
CA VAL A 356 18.66 26.35 10.07
C VAL A 356 18.69 27.84 10.43
N LEU A 357 17.57 28.57 10.29
CA LEU A 357 17.48 29.99 10.65
C LEU A 357 17.04 30.20 12.11
N LEU A 358 16.52 29.16 12.76
CA LEU A 358 16.09 29.18 14.15
C LEU A 358 17.25 28.86 15.11
N GLY A 359 18.13 27.95 14.72
CA GLY A 359 19.11 27.36 15.64
C GLY A 359 18.41 26.43 16.63
N THR A 360 18.47 26.73 17.93
CA THR A 360 17.74 25.97 18.96
C THR A 360 16.30 26.45 19.08
N LEU A 361 15.35 25.52 19.10
CA LEU A 361 13.97 25.76 19.49
C LEU A 361 13.90 25.73 21.03
N SER A 362 13.83 26.90 21.68
CA SER A 362 13.75 27.04 23.14
C SER A 362 12.42 27.66 23.58
N GLY A 363 11.94 27.30 24.77
CA GLY A 363 10.76 27.94 25.38
C GLY A 363 9.45 27.79 24.59
N ALA A 364 9.32 26.71 23.81
CA ALA A 364 8.14 26.46 22.98
C ALA A 364 7.09 25.60 23.70
N THR A 365 5.84 25.69 23.25
CA THR A 365 4.78 24.72 23.60
C THR A 365 4.09 24.20 22.35
N ALA A 366 3.44 23.03 22.42
CA ALA A 366 2.50 22.57 21.41
C ALA A 366 1.08 22.52 21.97
N THR A 367 0.11 23.04 21.22
CA THR A 367 -1.29 22.70 21.44
C THR A 367 -1.61 21.43 20.66
N VAL A 368 -2.12 20.40 21.34
CA VAL A 368 -2.58 19.14 20.73
C VAL A 368 -4.08 19.04 20.98
N GLN A 369 -4.86 18.79 19.92
CA GLN A 369 -6.32 18.89 19.96
C GLN A 369 -6.98 17.68 19.30
N LEU A 370 -8.04 17.16 19.90
CA LEU A 370 -8.98 16.27 19.21
C LEU A 370 -9.99 17.13 18.45
N VAL A 371 -10.08 16.96 17.13
CA VAL A 371 -10.95 17.74 16.24
C VAL A 371 -11.86 16.82 15.45
N GLN A 372 -13.17 17.03 15.51
CA GLN A 372 -14.16 16.30 14.72
C GLN A 372 -15.09 17.32 14.03
N ASN A 373 -15.38 17.14 12.74
CA ASN A 373 -16.26 18.03 11.98
C ASN A 373 -15.89 19.53 12.10
N GLY A 374 -14.59 19.83 12.16
CA GLY A 374 -14.04 21.19 12.34
C GLY A 374 -14.13 21.76 13.77
N LYS A 375 -14.77 21.06 14.71
CA LYS A 375 -14.90 21.47 16.11
C LYS A 375 -13.80 20.84 16.96
N VAL A 376 -13.14 21.67 17.79
CA VAL A 376 -12.24 21.19 18.86
C VAL A 376 -13.08 20.56 19.98
N LEU A 377 -12.74 19.35 20.37
CA LEU A 377 -13.44 18.54 21.37
C LEU A 377 -12.65 18.32 22.65
N ASP A 378 -11.34 18.17 22.54
CA ASP A 378 -10.37 18.18 23.63
C ASP A 378 -9.14 18.99 23.20
N SER A 379 -8.41 19.56 24.15
CA SER A 379 -7.24 20.40 23.88
C SER A 379 -6.29 20.41 25.07
N LEU A 380 -5.05 19.98 24.84
CA LEU A 380 -3.98 19.98 25.83
C LEU A 380 -2.78 20.81 25.35
N ILE A 381 -2.04 21.40 26.29
CA ILE A 381 -0.81 22.17 26.01
C ILE A 381 0.38 21.39 26.55
N VAL A 382 1.35 21.13 25.69
CA VAL A 382 2.58 20.38 25.99
C VAL A 382 3.75 21.35 26.04
N ALA A 383 4.51 21.37 27.13
CA ALA A 383 5.81 22.04 27.16
C ALA A 383 6.83 21.27 26.32
N ILE A 384 7.57 21.95 25.44
CA ILE A 384 8.57 21.34 24.58
C ILE A 384 9.97 21.63 25.16
N PRO A 385 10.76 20.60 25.51
CA PRO A 385 12.16 20.76 25.87
C PRO A 385 12.98 21.38 24.73
N ASP A 386 14.08 22.05 25.05
CA ASP A 386 14.94 22.68 24.04
C ASP A 386 15.42 21.67 22.97
N VAL A 387 15.11 21.96 21.69
CA VAL A 387 15.49 21.12 20.55
C VAL A 387 16.54 21.85 19.71
N THR A 388 17.79 21.43 19.82
CA THR A 388 18.91 21.94 18.99
C THR A 388 18.66 21.71 17.50
N TYR A 389 19.34 22.51 16.66
CA TYR A 389 19.31 22.29 15.22
C TYR A 389 19.80 20.88 14.86
N TYR A 390 19.16 20.25 13.88
CA TYR A 390 19.44 18.89 13.41
C TYR A 390 19.14 17.78 14.45
N ASN A 391 18.27 18.05 15.42
CA ASN A 391 17.91 17.11 16.48
C ASN A 391 16.40 16.82 16.56
N THR A 392 16.04 15.81 17.36
CA THR A 392 14.67 15.34 17.60
C THR A 392 14.45 15.06 19.09
N VAL A 393 13.30 15.47 19.62
CA VAL A 393 12.83 15.13 20.99
C VAL A 393 11.50 14.39 20.91
N LYS A 394 11.24 13.50 21.87
CA LYS A 394 10.02 12.68 21.96
C LYS A 394 9.33 12.85 23.31
N ILE A 395 8.01 13.01 23.30
CA ILE A 395 7.17 13.18 24.48
C ILE A 395 6.00 12.18 24.41
N PRO A 396 5.86 11.23 25.36
CA PRO A 396 4.68 10.37 25.43
C PRO A 396 3.45 11.18 25.83
N LEU A 397 2.32 10.98 25.16
CA LEU A 397 1.08 11.73 25.37
C LEU A 397 -0.15 10.83 25.32
N LYS A 398 -1.23 11.33 25.94
CA LYS A 398 -2.57 10.71 25.94
C LYS A 398 -3.60 11.81 25.67
N VAL A 399 -4.26 11.75 24.52
CA VAL A 399 -5.32 12.68 24.12
C VAL A 399 -6.66 12.12 24.58
N SER A 400 -7.47 12.90 25.29
CA SER A 400 -8.70 12.38 25.88
C SER A 400 -9.85 12.43 24.88
N VAL A 401 -10.74 11.45 24.91
CA VAL A 401 -11.94 11.40 24.06
C VAL A 401 -13.16 11.72 24.93
N PRO A 402 -13.91 12.81 24.67
CA PRO A 402 -15.11 13.12 25.44
C PRO A 402 -16.15 11.99 25.45
N ALA A 403 -16.90 11.86 26.54
CA ALA A 403 -17.91 10.81 26.70
C ALA A 403 -19.15 10.98 25.79
N ASN A 404 -19.44 12.22 25.38
CA ASN A 404 -20.60 12.58 24.57
C ASN A 404 -20.12 13.11 23.20
N ILE A 405 -19.66 12.19 22.34
CA ILE A 405 -19.19 12.47 20.98
C ILE A 405 -19.92 11.54 20.00
N ALA A 406 -20.23 12.03 18.80
CA ALA A 406 -20.81 11.22 17.73
C ALA A 406 -19.75 10.32 17.08
N THR A 407 -20.20 9.19 16.53
CA THR A 407 -19.36 8.27 15.79
C THR A 407 -18.87 8.86 14.48
N GLY A 408 -17.59 8.65 14.15
CA GLY A 408 -17.01 8.99 12.87
C GLY A 408 -15.55 9.44 12.96
N GLU A 409 -15.04 9.88 11.82
CA GLU A 409 -13.66 10.33 11.65
C GLU A 409 -13.37 11.63 12.42
N ALA A 410 -12.23 11.65 13.10
CA ALA A 410 -11.67 12.80 13.78
C ALA A 410 -10.16 12.90 13.47
N LYS A 411 -9.52 13.95 13.98
CA LYS A 411 -8.08 14.20 13.85
C LYS A 411 -7.48 14.57 15.18
N ILE A 412 -6.27 14.07 15.45
CA ILE A 412 -5.38 14.67 16.44
C ILE A 412 -4.58 15.75 15.70
N VAL A 413 -4.86 17.02 15.98
CA VAL A 413 -4.22 18.19 15.37
C VAL A 413 -3.16 18.76 16.30
N MET A 414 -1.98 19.05 15.77
CA MET A 414 -0.82 19.57 16.49
C MET A 414 -0.43 20.94 15.95
N LYS A 415 -0.27 21.93 16.84
CA LYS A 415 0.21 23.27 16.49
C LYS A 415 1.31 23.72 17.44
N LEU A 416 2.44 24.15 16.89
CA LEU A 416 3.53 24.76 17.65
C LEU A 416 3.16 26.21 18.00
N ASN A 417 3.36 26.58 19.27
CA ASN A 417 3.25 27.93 19.78
C ASN A 417 4.67 28.46 20.03
N HIS A 418 5.27 29.08 19.00
CA HIS A 418 6.56 29.74 19.09
C HIS A 418 6.67 30.85 18.04
N ALA A 419 7.07 32.05 18.43
CA ALA A 419 6.95 33.25 17.59
C ALA A 419 7.83 33.27 16.32
N LYS A 420 8.96 32.53 16.33
CA LYS A 420 9.95 32.53 15.23
C LYS A 420 10.06 31.21 14.47
N ALA A 421 9.48 30.12 14.98
CA ALA A 421 9.71 28.79 14.41
C ALA A 421 8.82 28.56 13.20
N ARG A 422 9.41 28.12 12.07
CA ARG A 422 8.65 27.79 10.87
C ARG A 422 8.05 26.39 11.00
N CYS A 423 6.89 26.32 11.64
CA CYS A 423 6.10 25.09 11.80
C CYS A 423 4.79 25.19 11.03
N VAL A 424 4.49 24.18 10.21
CA VAL A 424 3.17 23.93 9.63
C VAL A 424 2.38 23.07 10.63
N PRO A 425 1.13 23.42 10.98
CA PRO A 425 0.28 22.57 11.80
C PRO A 425 0.10 21.19 11.15
N ASN A 426 0.19 20.16 11.97
CA ASN A 426 0.13 18.77 11.52
C ASN A 426 -1.14 18.06 12.05
N ASP A 427 -1.53 16.96 11.44
CA ASP A 427 -2.66 16.12 11.87
C ASP A 427 -2.37 14.62 11.73
N MET A 428 -3.01 13.80 12.56
CA MET A 428 -3.13 12.35 12.38
C MET A 428 -4.62 11.97 12.39
N ASP A 429 -5.07 11.20 11.40
CA ASP A 429 -6.45 10.72 11.30
C ASP A 429 -6.73 9.62 12.35
N VAL A 430 -7.91 9.67 12.98
CA VAL A 430 -8.38 8.73 14.00
C VAL A 430 -9.89 8.47 13.85
N PHE A 431 -10.38 7.33 14.32
CA PHE A 431 -11.81 7.01 14.34
C PHE A 431 -12.34 7.01 15.77
N ILE A 432 -13.44 7.70 16.03
CA ILE A 432 -14.11 7.69 17.33
C ILE A 432 -15.49 7.05 17.22
N ALA A 433 -15.85 6.18 18.16
CA ALA A 433 -17.20 5.61 18.27
C ALA A 433 -17.91 6.06 19.53
N ALA A 434 -19.18 6.46 19.38
CA ALA A 434 -20.10 6.53 20.50
C ALA A 434 -20.31 5.13 21.13
N LYS A 435 -20.64 5.06 22.42
CA LYS A 435 -20.74 3.80 23.16
C LYS A 435 -21.90 2.91 22.72
N ASP A 436 -22.89 3.46 22.04
CA ASP A 436 -24.09 2.80 21.54
C ASP A 436 -23.89 2.10 20.18
N VAL A 437 -22.80 2.39 19.45
CA VAL A 437 -22.45 1.76 18.16
C VAL A 437 -22.38 0.23 18.23
N VAL A 438 -22.01 -0.29 19.41
CA VAL A 438 -21.84 -1.72 19.67
C VAL A 438 -23.11 -2.40 20.18
N SER A 439 -24.26 -1.72 20.14
CA SER A 439 -25.57 -2.33 20.40
C SER A 439 -26.00 -3.17 19.19
N THR A 440 -26.41 -4.41 19.44
CA THR A 440 -26.94 -5.33 18.41
C THR A 440 -28.46 -5.40 18.44
N ASN A 441 -29.07 -5.72 17.29
CA ASN A 441 -30.50 -6.04 17.20
C ASN A 441 -30.81 -7.52 17.51
N ALA A 442 -29.84 -8.25 18.07
CA ALA A 442 -29.90 -9.68 18.33
C ALA A 442 -31.13 -10.11 19.16
N LYS A 443 -31.86 -11.08 18.61
CA LYS A 443 -32.96 -11.77 19.30
C LYS A 443 -32.42 -12.84 20.26
N GLN A 444 -33.20 -13.17 21.30
CA GLN A 444 -32.83 -14.11 22.37
C GLN A 444 -32.48 -15.55 21.92
N ASN A 445 -32.74 -15.91 20.66
CA ASN A 445 -32.55 -17.25 20.12
C ASN A 445 -31.07 -17.58 19.73
N ILE A 446 -30.10 -16.84 20.25
CA ILE A 446 -28.68 -17.14 20.08
C ILE A 446 -28.27 -18.18 21.13
N ILE A 447 -27.65 -19.26 20.68
CA ILE A 447 -26.99 -20.26 21.50
C ILE A 447 -25.48 -20.05 21.40
N LEU A 448 -24.76 -20.00 22.52
CA LEU A 448 -23.32 -19.79 22.57
C LEU A 448 -22.58 -21.00 23.14
N HIS A 449 -21.67 -21.56 22.35
CA HIS A 449 -20.63 -22.48 22.81
C HIS A 449 -19.33 -21.71 23.06
N ASP A 450 -19.07 -21.35 24.32
CA ASP A 450 -17.89 -20.58 24.74
C ASP A 450 -17.42 -20.98 26.16
N PRO A 451 -16.90 -22.21 26.38
CA PRO A 451 -16.46 -22.70 27.69
C PRO A 451 -15.55 -21.76 28.52
N ALA A 452 -14.59 -21.06 27.90
CA ALA A 452 -13.71 -20.11 28.58
C ALA A 452 -14.37 -18.75 28.90
N GLY A 453 -15.55 -18.47 28.33
CA GLY A 453 -16.34 -17.26 28.63
C GLY A 453 -15.82 -15.95 28.01
N ALA A 454 -14.79 -15.99 27.16
CA ALA A 454 -14.21 -14.81 26.53
C ALA A 454 -15.20 -14.12 25.57
N THR A 455 -15.84 -14.90 24.70
CA THR A 455 -16.90 -14.40 23.79
C THR A 455 -18.12 -13.96 24.58
N ALA A 456 -18.51 -14.73 25.61
CA ALA A 456 -19.63 -14.44 26.49
C ALA A 456 -19.48 -13.10 27.22
N LYS A 457 -18.26 -12.72 27.60
CA LYS A 457 -17.96 -11.40 28.21
C LYS A 457 -18.21 -10.26 27.22
N VAL A 458 -17.73 -10.38 25.98
CA VAL A 458 -17.91 -9.37 24.93
C VAL A 458 -19.39 -9.23 24.57
N LEU A 459 -20.09 -10.34 24.31
CA LEU A 459 -21.53 -10.33 24.01
C LEU A 459 -22.38 -9.68 25.11
N LYS A 460 -22.05 -9.94 26.40
CA LYS A 460 -22.69 -9.26 27.54
C LYS A 460 -22.45 -7.75 27.53
N SER A 461 -21.24 -7.28 27.21
CA SER A 461 -20.96 -5.83 27.12
C SER A 461 -21.68 -5.13 25.96
N MET A 462 -22.04 -5.87 24.91
CA MET A 462 -22.83 -5.41 23.76
C MET A 462 -24.35 -5.49 23.98
N GLY A 463 -24.80 -6.00 25.13
CA GLY A 463 -26.22 -6.25 25.40
C GLY A 463 -26.83 -7.41 24.60
N ALA A 464 -26.02 -8.24 23.94
CA ALA A 464 -26.48 -9.34 23.11
C ALA A 464 -27.06 -10.48 23.97
N PRO A 465 -28.34 -10.86 23.84
CA PRO A 465 -28.92 -11.96 24.60
C PRO A 465 -28.50 -13.32 24.02
N PHE A 466 -28.06 -14.25 24.87
CA PHE A 466 -27.72 -15.62 24.47
C PHE A 466 -28.02 -16.65 25.57
N GLY A 467 -28.32 -17.87 25.15
CA GLY A 467 -28.35 -19.06 26.01
C GLY A 467 -27.07 -19.89 25.87
N SER A 468 -26.61 -20.51 26.96
CA SER A 468 -25.46 -21.44 26.90
C SER A 468 -25.77 -22.69 26.08
N PHE A 469 -24.77 -23.16 25.31
CA PHE A 469 -24.87 -24.35 24.48
C PHE A 469 -25.19 -25.61 25.28
N GLN A 470 -26.29 -26.25 24.90
CA GLN A 470 -26.64 -27.62 25.24
C GLN A 470 -27.18 -28.26 23.95
N GLN A 471 -26.90 -29.53 23.71
CA GLN A 471 -27.32 -30.19 22.46
C GLN A 471 -28.83 -30.19 22.24
N SER A 472 -29.62 -30.21 23.31
CA SER A 472 -31.08 -30.10 23.29
C SER A 472 -31.60 -28.69 22.94
N LYS A 473 -30.74 -27.67 22.92
CA LYS A 473 -31.10 -26.27 22.62
C LYS A 473 -30.82 -25.84 21.18
N ILE A 474 -30.13 -26.65 20.37
CA ILE A 474 -29.98 -26.37 18.93
C ILE A 474 -31.18 -26.97 18.17
N GLY A 475 -31.97 -26.11 17.54
CA GLY A 475 -33.24 -26.47 16.92
C GLY A 475 -33.80 -25.34 16.06
N THR A 476 -34.94 -25.59 15.40
CA THR A 476 -35.54 -24.69 14.42
C THR A 476 -35.81 -23.28 15.00
N GLY A 477 -35.30 -22.24 14.35
CA GLY A 477 -35.46 -20.85 14.79
C GLY A 477 -34.36 -20.33 15.73
N ASN A 478 -33.37 -21.15 16.07
CA ASN A 478 -32.17 -20.73 16.82
C ASN A 478 -30.98 -20.46 15.88
N SER A 479 -30.00 -19.72 16.38
CA SER A 479 -28.68 -19.53 15.74
C SER A 479 -27.59 -19.95 16.72
N LEU A 480 -26.51 -20.57 16.24
CA LEU A 480 -25.38 -21.00 17.07
C LEU A 480 -24.17 -20.09 16.84
N ILE A 481 -23.50 -19.70 17.91
CA ILE A 481 -22.16 -19.10 17.89
C ILE A 481 -21.18 -20.07 18.55
N ILE A 482 -20.11 -20.42 17.85
CA ILE A 482 -18.91 -21.05 18.42
C ILE A 482 -17.92 -19.92 18.73
N GLY A 483 -17.59 -19.79 20.01
CA GLY A 483 -16.74 -18.73 20.54
C GLY A 483 -15.32 -18.72 19.97
N ALA A 484 -14.64 -17.59 20.12
CA ALA A 484 -13.26 -17.45 19.68
C ALA A 484 -12.37 -18.47 20.38
N ARG A 485 -11.59 -19.23 19.61
CA ARG A 485 -10.66 -20.30 20.05
C ARG A 485 -11.34 -21.53 20.70
N GLU A 486 -12.66 -21.65 20.63
CA GLU A 486 -13.45 -22.73 21.26
C GLU A 486 -13.86 -23.88 20.35
N LEU A 487 -13.46 -23.87 19.07
CA LEU A 487 -13.78 -24.97 18.15
C LEU A 487 -13.19 -26.31 18.59
N SER A 488 -12.05 -26.31 19.30
CA SER A 488 -11.40 -27.52 19.82
C SER A 488 -12.01 -28.10 21.10
N SER A 489 -12.90 -27.38 21.79
CA SER A 489 -13.59 -27.89 22.99
C SER A 489 -14.87 -28.67 22.65
N LEU A 490 -15.23 -28.76 21.36
CA LEU A 490 -16.34 -29.57 20.86
C LEU A 490 -15.93 -31.03 20.62
N SER A 491 -16.76 -31.97 21.07
CA SER A 491 -16.62 -33.39 20.78
C SER A 491 -17.12 -33.76 19.37
N ASN A 492 -16.70 -34.91 18.85
CA ASN A 492 -17.14 -35.43 17.55
C ASN A 492 -18.68 -35.58 17.44
N ASP A 493 -19.37 -35.91 18.54
CA ASP A 493 -20.83 -35.98 18.59
C ASP A 493 -21.47 -34.58 18.54
N GLN A 494 -20.94 -33.60 19.28
CA GLN A 494 -21.39 -32.21 19.20
C GLN A 494 -21.20 -31.65 17.79
N ILE A 495 -20.03 -31.87 17.18
CA ILE A 495 -19.73 -31.51 15.78
C ILE A 495 -20.76 -32.13 14.82
N SER A 496 -21.08 -33.42 14.99
CA SER A 496 -22.02 -34.13 14.11
C SER A 496 -23.44 -33.56 14.23
N LYS A 497 -23.86 -33.20 15.45
CA LYS A 497 -25.14 -32.51 15.70
C LYS A 497 -25.17 -31.09 15.14
N ILE A 498 -24.06 -30.36 15.19
CA ILE A 498 -23.92 -29.02 14.59
C ILE A 498 -24.05 -29.09 13.05
N LYS A 499 -23.47 -30.11 12.41
CA LYS A 499 -23.69 -30.36 10.97
C LYS A 499 -25.15 -30.67 10.65
N ALA A 500 -25.80 -31.57 11.39
CA ALA A 500 -27.19 -31.92 11.19
C ALA A 500 -28.13 -30.71 11.40
N PHE A 501 -27.81 -29.85 12.37
CA PHE A 501 -28.49 -28.58 12.59
C PHE A 501 -28.35 -27.65 11.38
N ALA A 502 -27.14 -27.42 10.86
CA ALA A 502 -26.93 -26.63 9.65
C ALA A 502 -27.71 -27.22 8.45
N GLN A 503 -27.58 -28.52 8.20
CA GLN A 503 -28.28 -29.25 7.13
C GLN A 503 -29.81 -29.06 7.16
N SER A 504 -30.42 -29.00 8.36
CA SER A 504 -31.86 -28.84 8.52
C SER A 504 -32.38 -27.39 8.33
N GLY A 505 -31.48 -26.40 8.18
CA GLY A 505 -31.82 -24.97 8.06
C GLY A 505 -31.26 -24.10 9.18
N GLY A 506 -30.54 -24.69 10.14
CA GLY A 506 -29.82 -23.97 11.18
C GLY A 506 -28.66 -23.14 10.65
N ARG A 507 -28.20 -22.19 11.46
CA ARG A 507 -27.09 -21.30 11.11
C ARG A 507 -26.08 -21.22 12.22
N VAL A 508 -24.81 -21.27 11.84
CA VAL A 508 -23.68 -21.33 12.76
C VAL A 508 -22.68 -20.23 12.41
N LEU A 509 -22.31 -19.38 13.36
CA LEU A 509 -21.15 -18.50 13.27
C LEU A 509 -19.98 -19.13 14.04
N VAL A 510 -18.84 -19.28 13.38
CA VAL A 510 -17.57 -19.69 13.99
C VAL A 510 -16.66 -18.48 13.98
N LEU A 511 -16.38 -17.95 15.17
CA LEU A 511 -15.48 -16.81 15.37
C LEU A 511 -14.01 -17.24 15.22
N GLU A 512 -13.06 -16.34 15.43
CA GLU A 512 -11.63 -16.57 15.17
C GLU A 512 -11.08 -17.79 15.92
N GLN A 513 -10.27 -18.63 15.26
CA GLN A 513 -9.76 -19.88 15.82
C GLN A 513 -8.25 -20.00 15.64
N ASN A 514 -7.61 -20.87 16.43
CA ASN A 514 -6.22 -21.24 16.19
C ASN A 514 -6.10 -21.98 14.85
N THR A 515 -5.21 -21.52 13.96
CA THR A 515 -5.09 -22.00 12.57
C THR A 515 -5.04 -23.52 12.47
N ASP A 516 -4.21 -24.17 13.29
CA ASP A 516 -3.96 -25.61 13.22
C ASP A 516 -5.14 -26.46 13.69
N GLN A 517 -5.96 -25.92 14.60
CA GLN A 517 -7.18 -26.57 15.08
C GLN A 517 -8.28 -26.44 14.04
N LEU A 518 -8.47 -25.23 13.50
CA LEU A 518 -9.43 -24.97 12.43
C LEU A 518 -9.12 -25.81 11.18
N SER A 519 -7.86 -25.90 10.77
CA SER A 519 -7.41 -26.70 9.62
C SER A 519 -7.70 -28.20 9.73
N LYS A 520 -7.92 -28.70 10.95
CA LYS A 520 -8.25 -30.11 11.26
C LYS A 520 -9.74 -30.29 11.55
N SER A 521 -10.52 -29.20 11.61
CA SER A 521 -11.92 -29.27 11.98
C SER A 521 -12.74 -29.98 10.90
N PRO A 522 -13.48 -31.04 11.26
CA PRO A 522 -14.41 -31.68 10.33
C PRO A 522 -15.58 -30.78 9.94
N LEU A 523 -15.79 -29.61 10.57
CA LEU A 523 -16.80 -28.63 10.14
C LEU A 523 -16.41 -27.90 8.83
N LEU A 524 -15.13 -27.87 8.44
CA LEU A 524 -14.74 -27.33 7.14
C LEU A 524 -15.16 -28.28 6.01
N PRO A 525 -15.69 -27.77 4.88
CA PRO A 525 -15.97 -28.58 3.70
C PRO A 525 -14.66 -29.06 3.03
N ARG A 526 -14.76 -30.10 2.21
CA ARG A 526 -13.62 -30.61 1.44
C ARG A 526 -13.05 -29.49 0.56
N GLY A 527 -11.73 -29.36 0.54
CA GLY A 527 -11.04 -28.33 -0.24
C GLY A 527 -10.83 -26.99 0.49
N LEU A 528 -11.49 -26.75 1.63
CA LEU A 528 -11.23 -25.57 2.46
C LEU A 528 -10.23 -25.90 3.57
N LYS A 529 -9.12 -25.14 3.66
CA LYS A 529 -8.09 -25.32 4.70
C LYS A 529 -7.66 -23.98 5.27
N ALA A 530 -7.59 -23.85 6.59
CA ALA A 530 -7.03 -22.65 7.20
C ALA A 530 -5.49 -22.59 7.01
N LYS A 531 -4.94 -21.38 7.11
CA LYS A 531 -3.51 -21.06 7.00
C LYS A 531 -3.23 -19.78 7.77
N SER A 532 -2.09 -19.70 8.47
CA SER A 532 -1.68 -18.46 9.11
C SER A 532 -1.27 -17.44 8.03
N TYR A 533 -1.84 -16.24 8.13
CA TYR A 533 -1.56 -15.11 7.26
C TYR A 533 -1.99 -13.82 7.95
N LYS A 534 -1.10 -12.82 7.95
CA LYS A 534 -1.38 -11.51 8.51
C LYS A 534 -1.68 -10.51 7.39
N SER A 535 -2.76 -9.73 7.54
CA SER A 535 -3.06 -8.61 6.65
C SER A 535 -3.60 -7.42 7.44
N LEU A 536 -3.14 -6.22 7.09
CA LEU A 536 -3.67 -4.97 7.65
C LEU A 536 -4.99 -4.55 7.01
N PHE A 537 -5.28 -5.06 5.81
CA PHE A 537 -6.46 -4.72 5.02
C PHE A 537 -7.37 -5.94 4.92
N VAL A 538 -8.65 -5.73 5.15
CA VAL A 538 -9.72 -6.66 4.83
C VAL A 538 -10.66 -5.96 3.87
N ASN A 539 -11.08 -6.66 2.82
CA ASN A 539 -11.98 -6.13 1.81
C ASN A 539 -13.26 -6.97 1.83
N THR A 540 -14.40 -6.29 1.98
CA THR A 540 -15.72 -6.91 1.99
C THR A 540 -16.23 -7.07 0.56
N GLU A 541 -16.77 -8.24 0.22
CA GLU A 541 -17.27 -8.50 -1.13
C GLU A 541 -18.73 -8.04 -1.29
N ARG A 542 -19.56 -8.21 -0.23
CA ARG A 542 -20.98 -7.84 -0.20
C ARG A 542 -21.23 -6.59 0.65
N PRO A 543 -21.57 -5.43 0.05
CA PRO A 543 -21.83 -4.20 0.80
C PRO A 543 -23.07 -4.28 1.70
N GLY A 544 -23.01 -3.58 2.83
CA GLY A 544 -24.06 -3.55 3.85
C GLY A 544 -24.17 -4.82 4.71
N LEU A 545 -23.17 -5.71 4.66
CA LEU A 545 -23.18 -6.99 5.39
C LEU A 545 -22.21 -6.95 6.58
N LEU A 546 -20.91 -6.91 6.31
CA LEU A 546 -19.87 -6.77 7.36
C LEU A 546 -19.55 -5.29 7.62
N ASP A 547 -19.68 -4.47 6.58
CA ASP A 547 -19.42 -3.04 6.47
C ASP A 547 -20.62 -2.15 6.81
N ASN A 548 -21.71 -2.71 7.37
CA ASN A 548 -22.87 -1.90 7.74
C ASN A 548 -22.51 -0.83 8.79
N GLY A 549 -22.60 0.44 8.40
CA GLY A 549 -22.20 1.58 9.22
C GLY A 549 -20.68 1.81 9.30
N LEU A 550 -19.89 1.22 8.40
CA LEU A 550 -18.44 1.34 8.31
C LEU A 550 -18.01 1.76 6.90
N ALA A 551 -16.88 2.45 6.80
CA ALA A 551 -16.18 2.70 5.54
C ALA A 551 -15.19 1.56 5.23
N ASN A 552 -14.81 1.42 3.96
CA ASN A 552 -13.79 0.46 3.51
C ASN A 552 -12.46 0.64 4.28
N ARG A 553 -12.05 1.91 4.51
CA ARG A 553 -10.86 2.24 5.29
C ARG A 553 -10.93 1.89 6.78
N ASP A 554 -12.09 1.59 7.36
CA ASP A 554 -12.18 1.17 8.77
C ASP A 554 -11.67 -0.28 8.95
N PHE A 555 -11.66 -1.07 7.87
CA PHE A 555 -11.05 -2.40 7.82
C PHE A 555 -9.52 -2.37 7.65
N PHE A 556 -8.91 -1.18 7.67
CA PHE A 556 -7.47 -1.01 7.74
C PHE A 556 -7.00 -0.79 9.19
N LEU A 557 -6.00 -1.56 9.63
CA LEU A 557 -5.22 -1.34 10.85
C LEU A 557 -6.05 -1.22 12.15
N TRP A 558 -6.23 -2.33 12.87
CA TRP A 558 -6.96 -2.33 14.16
C TRP A 558 -6.03 -2.11 15.36
N ASN A 559 -6.57 -1.61 16.48
CA ASN A 559 -5.82 -1.32 17.69
C ASN A 559 -5.08 -2.57 18.24
N HIS A 560 -3.83 -2.39 18.63
CA HIS A 560 -3.00 -3.37 19.32
C HIS A 560 -3.59 -3.72 20.68
N VAL A 561 -3.63 -5.01 21.00
CA VAL A 561 -3.98 -5.59 22.30
C VAL A 561 -2.78 -6.35 22.84
N GLU A 562 -2.66 -6.52 24.15
CA GLU A 562 -1.43 -6.92 24.87
C GLU A 562 -0.68 -8.13 24.28
N ASN A 563 -1.38 -9.05 23.59
CA ASN A 563 -0.80 -10.24 22.95
C ASN A 563 -0.99 -10.31 21.41
N SER A 564 -1.53 -9.27 20.75
CA SER A 564 -1.70 -9.25 19.29
C SER A 564 -1.40 -7.90 18.63
N SER A 565 -0.50 -7.97 17.64
CA SER A 565 -0.14 -6.93 16.65
C SER A 565 -1.36 -6.28 15.97
N ASN A 566 -1.26 -5.08 15.39
CA ASN A 566 -2.36 -4.30 14.77
C ASN A 566 -3.02 -4.90 13.49
N PHE A 567 -2.93 -6.21 13.26
CA PHE A 567 -3.52 -6.88 12.10
C PHE A 567 -4.92 -7.38 12.43
N PRO A 568 -5.98 -6.95 11.70
CA PRO A 568 -7.34 -7.52 11.84
C PRO A 568 -7.42 -9.04 11.64
N VAL A 569 -6.41 -9.63 10.99
CA VAL A 569 -6.37 -11.02 10.54
C VAL A 569 -5.05 -11.67 10.91
N THR A 570 -5.11 -12.88 11.47
CA THR A 570 -3.95 -13.77 11.68
C THR A 570 -4.10 -15.15 11.03
N SER A 571 -5.32 -15.54 10.65
CA SER A 571 -5.66 -16.76 9.92
C SER A 571 -6.55 -16.48 8.71
N VAL A 572 -6.37 -17.22 7.62
CA VAL A 572 -7.15 -17.12 6.38
C VAL A 572 -7.41 -18.51 5.82
N PHE A 573 -8.25 -18.61 4.78
CA PHE A 573 -8.55 -19.86 4.10
C PHE A 573 -7.83 -19.99 2.75
N ASN A 574 -7.26 -21.17 2.50
CA ASN A 574 -6.97 -21.66 1.17
C ASN A 574 -8.18 -22.43 0.65
N ILE A 575 -8.69 -22.00 -0.51
CA ILE A 575 -9.75 -22.69 -1.25
C ILE A 575 -9.14 -23.58 -2.35
N GLY A 576 -9.53 -24.85 -2.39
CA GLY A 576 -9.43 -25.75 -3.54
C GLY A 576 -10.77 -25.86 -4.30
N ALA A 577 -10.73 -26.45 -5.49
CA ALA A 577 -11.87 -26.54 -6.43
C ALA A 577 -13.16 -27.07 -5.78
N ASP A 578 -13.09 -28.23 -5.11
CA ASP A 578 -14.21 -28.90 -4.44
C ASP A 578 -15.06 -27.97 -3.56
N ALA A 579 -14.42 -27.07 -2.79
CA ALA A 579 -15.11 -26.21 -1.84
C ALA A 579 -16.00 -25.17 -2.54
N LEU A 580 -15.72 -24.80 -3.80
CA LEU A 580 -16.43 -23.75 -4.52
C LEU A 580 -17.88 -24.09 -4.86
N GLN A 581 -18.26 -25.38 -4.78
CA GLN A 581 -19.64 -25.82 -4.91
C GLN A 581 -20.51 -25.50 -3.69
N GLU A 582 -19.89 -25.29 -2.52
CA GLU A 582 -20.58 -25.17 -1.23
C GLU A 582 -20.31 -23.84 -0.51
N ILE A 583 -19.36 -23.00 -0.98
CA ILE A 583 -18.98 -21.78 -0.26
C ILE A 583 -19.28 -20.47 -1.01
N THR A 584 -19.47 -19.40 -0.24
CA THR A 584 -19.29 -18.02 -0.71
C THR A 584 -18.30 -17.28 0.20
N ILE A 585 -17.62 -16.28 -0.35
CA ILE A 585 -16.66 -15.45 0.38
C ILE A 585 -17.35 -14.12 0.67
N LEU A 586 -17.32 -13.68 1.92
CA LEU A 586 -17.91 -12.40 2.35
C LEU A 586 -16.83 -11.33 2.58
N ALA A 587 -15.61 -11.75 2.92
CA ALA A 587 -14.43 -10.89 2.94
C ALA A 587 -13.13 -11.65 2.65
N ASN A 588 -12.17 -10.96 2.07
CA ASN A 588 -10.85 -11.47 1.69
C ASN A 588 -9.75 -10.41 1.93
N CYS A 589 -8.50 -10.83 1.85
CA CYS A 589 -7.33 -9.99 2.07
C CYS A 589 -6.12 -10.43 1.23
N GLY A 590 -5.02 -9.70 1.40
CA GLY A 590 -3.74 -10.00 0.75
C GLY A 590 -3.64 -9.56 -0.70
N GLN A 591 -2.45 -9.80 -1.30
CA GLN A 591 -2.16 -9.43 -2.69
C GLN A 591 -3.17 -10.08 -3.66
N ALA A 592 -3.82 -9.27 -4.49
CA ALA A 592 -4.88 -9.71 -5.40
C ALA A 592 -5.93 -10.66 -4.78
N LEU A 593 -6.34 -10.34 -3.54
CA LEU A 593 -7.45 -10.96 -2.82
C LEU A 593 -7.41 -12.50 -2.81
N VAL A 594 -6.21 -13.07 -2.65
CA VAL A 594 -5.98 -14.52 -2.63
C VAL A 594 -6.53 -15.22 -1.39
N SER A 595 -6.71 -14.47 -0.29
CA SER A 595 -6.90 -15.03 1.05
C SER A 595 -8.26 -14.63 1.62
N PRO A 596 -9.32 -15.43 1.38
CA PRO A 596 -10.58 -15.34 2.10
C PRO A 596 -10.35 -15.36 3.62
N VAL A 597 -11.04 -14.47 4.34
CA VAL A 597 -11.00 -14.37 5.81
C VAL A 597 -12.38 -14.57 6.43
N VAL A 598 -13.45 -14.25 5.70
CA VAL A 598 -14.83 -14.59 6.05
C VAL A 598 -15.43 -15.43 4.93
N VAL A 599 -15.81 -16.67 5.24
CA VAL A 599 -16.33 -17.66 4.28
C VAL A 599 -17.59 -18.30 4.87
N GLU A 600 -18.67 -18.32 4.11
CA GLU A 600 -19.90 -19.02 4.48
C GLU A 600 -20.03 -20.31 3.67
N CYS A 601 -20.18 -21.43 4.36
CA CYS A 601 -20.32 -22.77 3.80
C CYS A 601 -21.79 -23.20 3.92
N PHE A 602 -22.45 -23.39 2.78
CA PHE A 602 -23.85 -23.80 2.69
C PHE A 602 -23.96 -25.32 2.82
N MET A 603 -24.87 -25.78 3.67
CA MET A 603 -25.07 -27.20 3.96
C MET A 603 -26.57 -27.47 4.05
N GLY A 604 -27.12 -28.25 3.12
CA GLY A 604 -28.56 -28.53 3.07
C GLY A 604 -29.38 -27.24 2.93
N LYS A 605 -30.20 -26.91 3.94
CA LYS A 605 -31.03 -25.70 3.96
C LYS A 605 -30.43 -24.53 4.74
N GLY A 606 -29.27 -24.70 5.37
CA GLY A 606 -28.63 -23.73 6.25
C GLY A 606 -27.16 -23.52 5.92
N SER A 607 -26.41 -22.95 6.86
CA SER A 607 -25.01 -22.58 6.62
C SER A 607 -24.14 -22.50 7.89
N ILE A 608 -22.83 -22.59 7.68
CA ILE A 608 -21.78 -22.35 8.67
C ILE A 608 -20.90 -21.20 8.15
N LEU A 609 -20.98 -20.05 8.82
CA LEU A 609 -20.17 -18.86 8.58
C LEU A 609 -18.90 -18.93 9.43
N PHE A 610 -17.74 -19.02 8.78
CA PHE A 610 -16.44 -18.92 9.43
C PHE A 610 -15.87 -17.51 9.26
N SER A 611 -15.60 -16.83 10.37
CA SER A 611 -14.86 -15.55 10.40
C SER A 611 -13.51 -15.77 11.07
N GLN A 612 -12.43 -15.28 10.46
CA GLN A 612 -11.08 -15.25 11.06
C GLN A 612 -10.58 -13.81 11.29
N LEU A 613 -11.53 -12.87 11.40
CA LEU A 613 -11.29 -11.51 11.91
C LEU A 613 -11.14 -11.59 13.43
N GLU A 614 -10.11 -10.97 14.01
CA GLU A 614 -9.85 -10.97 15.47
C GLU A 614 -10.78 -10.00 16.21
N VAL A 615 -12.08 -10.31 16.21
CA VAL A 615 -13.14 -9.42 16.71
C VAL A 615 -13.39 -9.57 18.22
N VAL A 616 -13.32 -10.78 18.78
CA VAL A 616 -13.56 -11.01 20.22
C VAL A 616 -12.40 -10.48 21.05
N GLU A 617 -11.17 -10.69 20.59
CA GLU A 617 -9.97 -10.24 21.31
C GLU A 617 -9.86 -8.71 21.37
N ARG A 618 -10.40 -8.00 20.39
CA ARG A 618 -10.25 -6.54 20.24
C ARG A 618 -11.49 -5.73 20.57
N ALA A 619 -12.69 -6.30 20.64
CA ALA A 619 -13.94 -5.55 20.79
C ALA A 619 -14.02 -4.63 22.03
N ALA A 620 -13.19 -4.84 23.06
CA ALA A 620 -13.10 -3.95 24.21
C ALA A 620 -12.34 -2.63 23.92
N ASP A 621 -11.36 -2.68 23.02
CA ASP A 621 -10.39 -1.59 22.77
C ASP A 621 -10.48 -1.03 21.35
N ASP A 622 -11.02 -1.79 20.39
CA ASP A 622 -11.23 -1.39 19.00
C ASP A 622 -12.74 -1.34 18.65
N PRO A 623 -13.32 -0.14 18.44
CA PRO A 623 -14.72 -0.01 18.07
C PRO A 623 -15.08 -0.56 16.69
N ILE A 624 -14.14 -0.69 15.75
CA ILE A 624 -14.41 -1.29 14.45
C ILE A 624 -14.55 -2.80 14.62
N ALA A 625 -13.61 -3.44 15.32
CA ALA A 625 -13.70 -4.87 15.64
C ALA A 625 -15.02 -5.20 16.38
N ALA A 626 -15.41 -4.35 17.32
CA ALA A 626 -16.68 -4.47 18.04
C ALA A 626 -17.90 -4.32 17.10
N LYS A 627 -17.89 -3.33 16.20
CA LYS A 627 -18.97 -3.12 15.22
C LYS A 627 -19.07 -4.26 14.20
N VAL A 628 -17.94 -4.81 13.75
CA VAL A 628 -17.91 -5.98 12.86
C VAL A 628 -18.48 -7.22 13.56
N LEU A 629 -18.24 -7.42 14.86
CA LEU A 629 -18.89 -8.50 15.62
C LEU A 629 -20.42 -8.32 15.66
N VAL A 630 -20.92 -7.10 15.92
CA VAL A 630 -22.36 -6.80 15.83
C VAL A 630 -22.90 -7.13 14.43
N ASN A 631 -22.22 -6.70 13.38
CA ASN A 631 -22.64 -6.93 12.00
C ASN A 631 -22.65 -8.43 11.63
N LEU A 632 -21.69 -9.23 12.13
CA LEU A 632 -21.67 -10.69 11.99
C LEU A 632 -22.86 -11.37 12.70
N ILE A 633 -23.22 -10.90 13.91
CA ILE A 633 -24.34 -11.43 14.69
C ILE A 633 -25.68 -11.06 14.05
N ASP A 634 -25.83 -9.79 13.65
CA ASP A 634 -27.02 -9.31 12.95
C ASP A 634 -27.19 -10.09 11.63
N TYR A 635 -26.12 -10.28 10.83
CA TYR A 635 -26.16 -11.07 9.59
C TYR A 635 -26.66 -12.50 9.82
N LEU A 636 -26.14 -13.20 10.85
CA LEU A 636 -26.53 -14.57 11.22
C LEU A 636 -28.05 -14.73 11.42
N GLN A 637 -28.75 -13.65 11.80
CA GLN A 637 -30.21 -13.64 12.01
C GLN A 637 -31.03 -13.14 10.80
N THR A 638 -30.41 -12.67 9.72
CA THR A 638 -31.14 -12.12 8.53
C THR A 638 -31.78 -13.19 7.65
N GLY A 639 -32.66 -12.83 6.71
CA GLY A 639 -33.10 -13.76 5.66
C GLY A 639 -32.03 -14.03 4.57
N ASN A 640 -30.95 -13.26 4.53
CA ASN A 640 -30.23 -12.95 3.29
C ASN A 640 -28.98 -13.80 3.05
N HIS A 641 -29.03 -15.07 3.44
CA HIS A 641 -27.96 -16.04 3.24
C HIS A 641 -28.01 -16.61 1.82
N LEU A 642 -27.39 -15.89 0.87
CA LEU A 642 -27.39 -16.25 -0.55
C LEU A 642 -26.11 -17.00 -0.93
N PHE A 643 -26.25 -18.20 -1.48
CA PHE A 643 -25.15 -18.92 -2.14
C PHE A 643 -24.82 -18.24 -3.47
N GLY A 644 -23.61 -17.69 -3.58
CA GLY A 644 -23.19 -16.86 -4.71
C GLY A 644 -24.00 -15.55 -4.86
N ARG A 645 -23.76 -14.82 -5.94
CA ARG A 645 -24.54 -13.65 -6.35
C ARG A 645 -25.33 -14.00 -7.60
N LYS A 646 -26.65 -13.76 -7.59
CA LYS A 646 -27.48 -13.93 -8.79
C LYS A 646 -27.02 -12.95 -9.87
N VAL A 647 -26.60 -13.48 -11.02
CA VAL A 647 -26.25 -12.70 -12.20
C VAL A 647 -27.50 -12.56 -13.08
N THR A 648 -27.79 -11.35 -13.54
CA THR A 648 -28.97 -11.02 -14.37
C THR A 648 -28.62 -10.28 -15.66
N GLY A 649 -27.34 -10.27 -16.05
CA GLY A 649 -26.80 -9.64 -17.25
C GLY A 649 -25.47 -10.28 -17.62
N ASP A 650 -24.70 -9.65 -18.52
CA ASP A 650 -23.45 -10.22 -19.03
C ASP A 650 -22.35 -10.33 -17.95
N ILE A 651 -21.58 -11.41 -18.00
CA ILE A 651 -20.40 -11.61 -17.15
C ILE A 651 -19.18 -11.07 -17.89
N THR A 652 -18.62 -9.95 -17.42
CA THR A 652 -17.40 -9.39 -17.98
C THR A 652 -16.16 -10.00 -17.31
N PHE A 653 -15.35 -10.74 -18.07
CA PHE A 653 -14.07 -11.25 -17.56
C PHE A 653 -13.12 -10.09 -17.24
N ALA A 654 -12.47 -10.19 -16.07
CA ALA A 654 -11.65 -9.13 -15.48
C ALA A 654 -12.40 -7.84 -15.10
N ASP A 655 -13.74 -7.88 -14.97
CA ASP A 655 -14.46 -6.91 -14.14
C ASP A 655 -14.06 -7.15 -12.67
N LEU A 656 -13.27 -6.22 -12.14
CA LEU A 656 -12.76 -6.24 -10.77
C LEU A 656 -13.57 -5.34 -9.83
N GLU A 657 -14.57 -4.64 -10.35
CA GLU A 657 -15.43 -3.72 -9.62
C GLU A 657 -16.77 -4.38 -9.27
N SER A 658 -17.17 -5.43 -10.01
CA SER A 658 -18.37 -6.23 -9.79
C SER A 658 -18.11 -7.61 -9.19
N GLU A 659 -19.04 -8.12 -8.39
CA GLU A 659 -19.13 -9.54 -7.99
C GLU A 659 -19.85 -10.43 -9.03
N ALA A 660 -20.39 -9.85 -10.12
CA ALA A 660 -21.23 -10.59 -11.06
C ALA A 660 -20.43 -11.64 -11.86
N GLY A 661 -20.64 -12.92 -11.51
CA GLY A 661 -20.14 -14.07 -12.29
C GLY A 661 -18.76 -14.61 -11.90
N LEU A 662 -18.19 -14.17 -10.78
CA LEU A 662 -16.91 -14.63 -10.26
C LEU A 662 -17.03 -14.93 -8.75
N PHE A 663 -16.89 -16.20 -8.32
CA PHE A 663 -16.73 -16.44 -6.88
C PHE A 663 -15.40 -15.82 -6.42
N ALA A 664 -15.41 -15.23 -5.23
CA ALA A 664 -14.65 -14.02 -4.92
C ALA A 664 -13.17 -14.21 -4.52
N ALA A 665 -12.40 -14.90 -5.37
CA ALA A 665 -10.94 -14.91 -5.34
C ALA A 665 -10.44 -14.44 -6.72
N SER A 666 -10.44 -13.12 -6.95
CA SER A 666 -10.44 -12.45 -8.26
C SER A 666 -9.53 -13.01 -9.36
N LEU A 667 -8.31 -13.47 -9.04
CA LEU A 667 -7.45 -14.09 -10.05
C LEU A 667 -7.54 -15.64 -10.10
N LYS A 668 -8.01 -16.32 -9.04
CA LYS A 668 -8.15 -17.80 -8.96
C LYS A 668 -9.26 -18.37 -9.85
N GLN A 669 -10.11 -17.53 -10.44
CA GLN A 669 -11.35 -17.96 -11.11
C GLN A 669 -11.61 -17.27 -12.47
N GLY A 670 -10.59 -17.13 -13.32
CA GLY A 670 -10.80 -16.63 -14.70
C GLY A 670 -9.54 -16.05 -15.32
N MET A 671 -9.71 -15.14 -16.29
CA MET A 671 -8.69 -14.29 -16.95
C MET A 671 -8.90 -12.81 -16.57
N VAL A 672 -8.06 -11.79 -16.82
CA VAL A 672 -6.60 -11.62 -17.11
C VAL A 672 -5.89 -12.54 -18.11
N ILE A 673 -5.34 -11.85 -19.11
CA ILE A 673 -4.11 -12.12 -19.86
C ILE A 673 -3.04 -11.22 -19.21
N ASN A 674 -1.92 -11.75 -18.75
CA ASN A 674 -0.86 -10.97 -18.11
C ASN A 674 0.05 -10.34 -19.17
N SER A 675 0.26 -9.03 -19.09
CA SER A 675 1.30 -8.35 -19.86
C SER A 675 2.58 -8.17 -19.01
N HIS A 676 3.72 -7.94 -19.65
CA HIS A 676 5.03 -8.37 -19.14
C HIS A 676 5.45 -7.71 -17.81
N ASN A 677 6.10 -8.51 -16.92
CA ASN A 677 6.98 -8.16 -15.78
C ASN A 677 6.44 -8.22 -14.31
N TYR A 678 6.24 -9.40 -13.70
CA TYR A 678 6.31 -9.55 -12.21
C TYR A 678 6.99 -10.84 -11.69
N GLY A 679 7.67 -10.69 -10.54
CA GLY A 679 8.51 -11.70 -9.86
C GLY A 679 8.03 -12.12 -8.45
N ARG A 680 8.97 -12.44 -7.54
CA ARG A 680 9.17 -13.84 -7.09
C ARG A 680 8.89 -14.22 -5.58
N VAL A 681 8.10 -15.29 -5.30
CA VAL A 681 7.62 -15.82 -3.97
C VAL A 681 7.64 -17.38 -3.87
N SER A 682 8.59 -17.96 -3.14
CA SER A 682 8.82 -19.43 -3.09
C SER A 682 7.88 -20.24 -2.18
N TRP A 683 7.45 -21.45 -2.59
CA TRP A 683 7.23 -22.63 -1.70
C TRP A 683 7.52 -23.96 -2.43
N ARG A 684 7.84 -25.04 -1.68
CA ARG A 684 8.26 -26.37 -2.19
C ARG A 684 7.14 -27.43 -2.01
N LYS A 685 7.15 -28.45 -2.89
CA LYS A 685 6.34 -29.70 -2.95
C LYS A 685 5.01 -29.63 -3.74
N ASN A 686 4.70 -30.75 -4.42
CA ASN A 686 3.74 -30.88 -5.52
C ASN A 686 2.26 -30.97 -5.07
N THR A 687 1.66 -29.86 -4.63
CA THR A 687 0.20 -29.78 -4.43
C THR A 687 -0.36 -28.45 -4.92
N TRP A 688 -1.16 -28.50 -5.99
CA TRP A 688 -1.82 -27.34 -6.61
C TRP A 688 -2.92 -26.74 -5.71
N PRO A 689 -3.06 -25.40 -5.72
CA PRO A 689 -4.33 -24.74 -5.51
C PRO A 689 -4.65 -23.90 -6.77
N ASP A 690 -5.34 -24.53 -7.70
CA ASP A 690 -5.43 -24.13 -9.10
C ASP A 690 -6.08 -22.74 -9.35
N GLY A 691 -5.83 -22.22 -10.56
CA GLY A 691 -6.31 -20.93 -11.05
C GLY A 691 -5.33 -19.78 -10.81
N ARG A 692 -4.99 -19.05 -11.89
CA ARG A 692 -3.98 -17.95 -12.07
C ARG A 692 -2.80 -18.39 -12.97
N ARG A 693 -2.60 -17.87 -14.21
CA ARG A 693 -3.48 -17.15 -15.17
C ARG A 693 -2.83 -17.16 -16.57
N ILE A 694 -3.53 -16.68 -17.60
CA ILE A 694 -3.07 -16.65 -19.01
C ILE A 694 -2.09 -15.49 -19.25
N THR A 695 -1.14 -15.49 -20.21
CA THR A 695 -0.53 -16.56 -21.05
C THR A 695 0.91 -16.82 -20.57
N GLY A 696 1.36 -18.07 -20.58
CA GLY A 696 2.76 -18.44 -20.32
C GLY A 696 3.26 -18.19 -18.88
N GLU A 697 4.32 -18.90 -18.49
CA GLU A 697 4.58 -19.21 -17.08
C GLU A 697 5.10 -18.01 -16.25
N GLN A 698 4.40 -17.65 -15.17
CA GLN A 698 5.05 -16.96 -14.05
C GLN A 698 5.98 -17.92 -13.32
N ARG A 699 7.18 -17.49 -12.91
CA ARG A 699 7.93 -18.23 -11.88
C ARG A 699 8.39 -17.33 -10.77
N ILE A 700 8.17 -17.80 -9.54
CA ILE A 700 8.07 -16.96 -8.36
C ILE A 700 8.88 -17.66 -7.19
N ILE A 701 10.12 -17.17 -6.91
CA ILE A 701 11.16 -17.67 -5.94
C ILE A 701 12.13 -16.55 -5.39
N ASN A 702 12.12 -16.28 -4.08
CA ASN A 702 12.94 -15.26 -3.37
C ASN A 702 12.75 -13.77 -3.74
N SER A 703 12.31 -12.98 -2.75
CA SER A 703 12.44 -11.52 -2.76
C SER A 703 13.89 -11.12 -2.43
N LEU A 704 14.59 -10.57 -3.43
CA LEU A 704 15.56 -9.47 -3.30
C LEU A 704 16.04 -9.11 -4.73
N GLY A 705 15.64 -7.94 -5.22
CA GLY A 705 16.06 -7.42 -6.52
C GLY A 705 15.23 -7.87 -7.73
N TYR A 706 15.44 -7.17 -8.85
CA TYR A 706 14.96 -7.51 -10.20
C TYR A 706 15.50 -8.89 -10.65
N THR A 707 15.11 -9.41 -11.82
CA THR A 707 15.99 -10.10 -12.79
C THR A 707 15.16 -10.79 -13.87
N GLY A 708 15.24 -10.25 -15.08
CA GLY A 708 15.89 -10.99 -16.17
C GLY A 708 15.26 -12.30 -16.66
N GLN A 709 14.32 -12.16 -17.60
CA GLN A 709 13.79 -13.16 -18.54
C GLN A 709 12.89 -14.27 -17.99
N ILE A 710 11.71 -14.34 -18.60
CA ILE A 710 10.79 -15.48 -18.58
C ILE A 710 10.66 -15.93 -20.05
N LYS A 711 10.68 -17.25 -20.30
CA LYS A 711 10.39 -17.80 -21.62
C LYS A 711 8.89 -17.63 -21.91
N GLN A 712 8.54 -17.17 -23.11
CA GLN A 712 7.16 -17.21 -23.59
C GLN A 712 6.63 -18.65 -23.51
N SER A 713 5.35 -18.79 -23.17
CA SER A 713 4.60 -20.02 -23.42
C SER A 713 3.29 -19.65 -24.11
N ASP A 714 2.95 -20.45 -25.10
CA ASP A 714 1.91 -20.16 -26.09
C ASP A 714 0.52 -20.65 -25.65
N THR A 715 0.40 -21.15 -24.41
CA THR A 715 -0.83 -21.73 -23.87
C THR A 715 -1.07 -21.31 -22.42
N ALA A 716 -2.34 -21.36 -21.99
CA ALA A 716 -2.73 -21.33 -20.59
C ALA A 716 -4.23 -21.69 -20.43
N SER A 717 -4.68 -21.81 -19.19
CA SER A 717 -6.04 -22.18 -18.81
C SER A 717 -6.54 -21.37 -17.61
N GLY A 718 -7.84 -21.48 -17.35
CA GLY A 718 -8.49 -21.00 -16.14
C GLY A 718 -9.87 -21.64 -16.03
N PHE A 719 -10.43 -21.68 -14.83
CA PHE A 719 -11.79 -22.16 -14.56
C PHE A 719 -12.60 -21.05 -13.90
N PHE A 720 -13.92 -21.19 -13.95
CA PHE A 720 -14.89 -20.41 -13.17
C PHE A 720 -16.05 -21.34 -12.82
N TYR A 721 -16.73 -21.07 -11.70
CA TYR A 721 -17.93 -21.81 -11.32
C TYR A 721 -19.17 -20.99 -11.68
N LEU A 722 -20.10 -21.61 -12.40
CA LEU A 722 -21.39 -21.05 -12.75
C LEU A 722 -22.46 -22.08 -12.40
N SER A 723 -23.48 -21.67 -11.63
CA SER A 723 -24.73 -22.42 -11.54
C SER A 723 -25.71 -21.79 -12.54
N PRO A 724 -26.01 -22.44 -13.66
CA PRO A 724 -26.91 -21.88 -14.66
C PRO A 724 -28.38 -21.91 -14.16
N PRO A 725 -29.28 -21.09 -14.72
CA PRO A 725 -30.71 -21.17 -14.39
C PRO A 725 -31.27 -22.58 -14.62
N ALA A 726 -32.16 -23.01 -13.74
CA ALA A 726 -32.86 -24.29 -13.92
C ALA A 726 -33.53 -24.33 -15.31
N LYS A 727 -33.25 -25.40 -16.07
CA LYS A 727 -33.63 -25.61 -17.49
C LYS A 727 -32.80 -24.88 -18.56
N ALA A 728 -31.65 -24.28 -18.23
CA ALA A 728 -30.72 -23.80 -19.25
C ALA A 728 -30.17 -24.97 -20.08
N GLY A 729 -30.60 -25.09 -21.34
CA GLY A 729 -30.15 -26.19 -22.22
C GLY A 729 -28.79 -25.95 -22.89
N SER A 730 -28.34 -24.69 -22.97
CA SER A 730 -27.06 -24.32 -23.58
C SER A 730 -26.55 -22.97 -23.08
N PHE A 731 -25.28 -22.66 -23.37
CA PHE A 731 -24.65 -21.35 -23.14
C PHE A 731 -23.78 -20.96 -24.34
N TYR A 732 -23.46 -19.67 -24.46
CA TYR A 732 -22.53 -19.13 -25.44
C TYR A 732 -21.45 -18.30 -24.74
N LEU A 733 -20.34 -18.03 -25.44
CA LEU A 733 -19.27 -17.16 -24.98
C LEU A 733 -18.94 -16.13 -26.05
N GLN A 734 -18.98 -14.84 -25.71
CA GLN A 734 -18.47 -13.77 -26.56
C GLN A 734 -17.01 -13.50 -26.19
N VAL A 735 -16.09 -13.66 -27.15
CA VAL A 735 -14.65 -13.44 -26.93
C VAL A 735 -14.18 -12.29 -27.81
N LYS A 736 -13.48 -11.33 -27.18
CA LYS A 736 -12.68 -10.31 -27.87
C LYS A 736 -11.23 -10.79 -27.94
N ASN A 737 -10.65 -10.80 -29.13
CA ASN A 737 -9.20 -10.89 -29.29
C ASN A 737 -8.63 -9.47 -29.45
N PRO A 738 -7.92 -8.92 -28.45
CA PRO A 738 -7.40 -7.56 -28.49
C PRO A 738 -6.00 -7.44 -29.12
N VAL A 739 -5.43 -8.53 -29.65
CA VAL A 739 -4.10 -8.53 -30.26
C VAL A 739 -4.15 -8.76 -31.77
N ASP A 740 -3.04 -8.43 -32.43
CA ASP A 740 -2.76 -8.59 -33.86
C ASP A 740 -2.55 -10.07 -34.29
N LYS A 741 -2.53 -11.00 -33.34
CA LYS A 741 -2.25 -12.43 -33.55
C LYS A 741 -3.50 -13.29 -33.39
N GLN A 742 -3.56 -14.35 -34.19
CA GLN A 742 -4.58 -15.38 -34.07
C GLN A 742 -4.48 -16.05 -32.69
N LEU A 743 -5.62 -16.20 -32.01
CA LEU A 743 -5.72 -16.93 -30.74
C LEU A 743 -6.56 -18.19 -30.88
N TRP A 744 -6.42 -19.08 -29.89
CA TRP A 744 -7.13 -20.34 -29.77
C TRP A 744 -7.61 -20.57 -28.34
N PHE A 745 -8.79 -21.18 -28.18
CA PHE A 745 -9.23 -21.68 -26.87
C PHE A 745 -9.97 -23.02 -26.98
N SER A 746 -10.07 -23.73 -25.87
CA SER A 746 -10.98 -24.86 -25.66
C SER A 746 -11.75 -24.63 -24.35
N ILE A 747 -12.92 -25.27 -24.22
CA ILE A 747 -13.72 -25.22 -23.00
C ILE A 747 -13.96 -26.63 -22.50
N LEU A 748 -13.72 -26.83 -21.20
CA LEU A 748 -14.11 -28.00 -20.44
C LEU A 748 -15.25 -27.60 -19.50
N ILE A 749 -16.24 -28.47 -19.34
CA ILE A 749 -17.31 -28.34 -18.34
C ILE A 749 -17.33 -29.63 -17.54
N ASN A 750 -17.16 -29.54 -16.22
CA ASN A 750 -17.03 -30.70 -15.33
C ASN A 750 -16.01 -31.72 -15.90
N ASP A 751 -14.84 -31.21 -16.29
CA ASP A 751 -13.71 -31.90 -16.94
C ASP A 751 -14.00 -32.62 -18.28
N LYS A 752 -15.23 -32.51 -18.82
CA LYS A 752 -15.58 -32.99 -20.16
C LYS A 752 -15.29 -31.90 -21.20
N ILE A 753 -14.55 -32.23 -22.27
CA ILE A 753 -14.31 -31.33 -23.41
C ILE A 753 -15.60 -31.20 -24.22
N ILE A 754 -16.11 -29.97 -24.41
CA ILE A 754 -17.42 -29.73 -25.05
C ILE A 754 -17.30 -29.26 -26.51
N GLY A 755 -16.08 -28.99 -27.01
CA GLY A 755 -15.86 -28.57 -28.39
C GLY A 755 -14.43 -28.77 -28.89
N LYS A 756 -14.25 -28.76 -30.22
CA LYS A 756 -12.93 -28.64 -30.86
C LYS A 756 -12.28 -27.31 -30.49
N ILE A 757 -10.96 -27.21 -30.64
CA ILE A 757 -10.21 -25.95 -30.48
C ILE A 757 -10.84 -24.87 -31.37
N VAL A 758 -11.14 -23.72 -30.78
CA VAL A 758 -11.86 -22.60 -31.39
C VAL A 758 -10.88 -21.50 -31.77
N ASN A 759 -10.94 -21.03 -33.02
CA ASN A 759 -10.11 -19.95 -33.55
C ASN A 759 -10.73 -18.58 -33.25
N VAL A 760 -9.97 -17.64 -32.66
CA VAL A 760 -10.39 -16.24 -32.45
C VAL A 760 -9.53 -15.28 -33.26
N SER A 761 -10.11 -14.70 -34.31
CA SER A 761 -9.40 -13.84 -35.27
C SER A 761 -8.87 -12.55 -34.61
N PRO A 762 -7.69 -12.02 -35.05
CA PRO A 762 -7.14 -10.76 -34.55
C PRO A 762 -8.14 -9.61 -34.56
N ASN A 763 -8.14 -8.78 -33.51
CA ASN A 763 -8.95 -7.56 -33.41
C ASN A 763 -10.48 -7.75 -33.60
N THR A 764 -11.01 -8.97 -33.48
CA THR A 764 -12.46 -9.24 -33.60
C THR A 764 -13.12 -9.49 -32.25
N ILE A 765 -14.44 -9.28 -32.22
CA ILE A 765 -15.34 -9.78 -31.17
C ILE A 765 -16.25 -10.81 -31.84
N GLN A 766 -16.24 -12.05 -31.37
CA GLN A 766 -17.00 -13.16 -31.95
C GLN A 766 -17.71 -13.95 -30.86
N GLN A 767 -18.90 -14.48 -31.18
CA GLN A 767 -19.68 -15.35 -30.30
C GLN A 767 -19.45 -16.81 -30.69
N TYR A 768 -19.27 -17.67 -29.69
CA TYR A 768 -19.03 -19.10 -29.84
C TYR A 768 -20.02 -19.93 -29.02
N GLY A 769 -20.30 -21.14 -29.49
CA GLY A 769 -21.45 -21.94 -29.06
C GLY A 769 -22.65 -21.77 -30.01
N PRO A 770 -23.89 -22.05 -29.57
CA PRO A 770 -24.24 -22.53 -28.23
C PRO A 770 -23.70 -23.94 -27.97
N TRP A 771 -23.15 -24.17 -26.78
CA TRP A 771 -22.74 -25.49 -26.31
C TRP A 771 -23.74 -26.02 -25.28
N PRO A 772 -24.02 -27.35 -25.27
CA PRO A 772 -24.95 -27.93 -24.31
C PRO A 772 -24.44 -27.76 -22.88
N VAL A 773 -25.36 -27.44 -21.96
CA VAL A 773 -25.12 -27.61 -20.53
C VAL A 773 -25.30 -29.11 -20.21
N PRO A 774 -24.30 -29.81 -19.64
CA PRO A 774 -24.47 -31.21 -19.27
C PRO A 774 -25.63 -31.39 -18.28
N GLN A 775 -26.49 -32.38 -18.50
CA GLN A 775 -27.63 -32.64 -17.58
C GLN A 775 -27.20 -33.31 -16.26
N ASP A 776 -25.93 -33.72 -16.15
CA ASP A 776 -25.32 -34.28 -14.95
C ASP A 776 -24.77 -33.19 -13.98
N ALA A 777 -25.13 -31.92 -14.17
CA ALA A 777 -24.52 -30.75 -13.53
C ALA A 777 -25.40 -30.08 -12.45
#